data_AF-A0A3D9ZUU2-F1
#
_entry.id   AF-A0A3D9ZUU2-F1
#
_cell.length_a   1.000
_cell.length_b   1.000
_cell.length_c   1.000
_cell.angle_alpha   90.00
_cell.angle_beta   90.00
_cell.angle_gamma   90.00
#
_symmetry.space_group_name_H-M   'P 1'
#
loop_
_entity.id
_entity.type
_entity.pdbx_description
1 polymer ?
#
loop_
_entity_poly.entity_id
_entity_poly.type
_entity_poly.pdbx_seq_one_letter_code
_entity_poly.pdbx_strand_id
1 'polypeptide(L)'
;MVDESLIRVSSGDVLTVRVTGQPGRPQPMLHLLGPNGAQVAAAGNEEGTVAAVVEHRTATAGAYRVIVRPSNAAAGQNDVVTLAVTTPAGPQVRTLTIGGWRPRVLTSVQAGEHLVSTKMPESSSAAHILYVLSADGRTVLRRASGNGFSGGADLYLTAGLTGLTAVLATSGVSESASLARNDLSLSSYDSDGDGLGFKLEAAAGTCSSRQAIVRGVDCRQIPDLRDTDGDGIGDGLELLGSRTLSLPRWGANPRHKDLFVEVDFMRRTPAENAAATRLHMAPDVARRFAAHYGDRATVDAELKARHATTLANPDGLPGIAAHLDIGVTPQRRGDATVFGDWGGYSAVNAVRVGDKYQGQQAGQAWKTQMRAERRGIFRYALGYSGGGGQTGPGFTASYNFDSAFVATHETGHSLGLGHGGVYGLEPDVNCKPNYPSIMNYAFDSGTGFADGRIDEGPLLNNLSLRESGVAAGATPEFFDRMTTVFGYFVDRQHGDVDWNRDGEIAPPGTTVSAYANLALRGAGCEYTRWNRTRISEAHSTQAPALIRHADRWYTFLVAGAQVRYSTSTSSWLCPEPVPTGCQDGKWGTSQAANLPARGVTVDAVEAGTAARPVLLVVAGDNNRNMWQRRSATEGGRERWTPWTRLAGQVAVGSGPSLVRMADGAVRLFAVAPDGRYLMWRGSSAGIAGLAAPIATSDGRTLSRPAGSQFRPAAIVAKLAGRTGLYALFAGADDRADLWTLNIGTRRWQKTTLLDTRPGPITSAPAMAWVPPGRTGTQGTLHIAYIARPSKVVRMMTSHIQVTSTGKTQHVGHDVYFDNVWRSASGIDLLYEPGVTINVTAALSYANNAEIWFHPKADGINNNNYTNYDDWAVLKNEVCRGVVSPGGLVVNPIRC
;
A
#
# COMPACT_ATOMS: atom_id res chain seq x y z
N MET A 1 30.05 -33.99 5.54
CA MET A 1 29.60 -34.82 6.68
C MET A 1 30.76 -35.58 7.27
N VAL A 2 30.93 -35.44 8.58
CA VAL A 2 31.85 -36.22 9.40
C VAL A 2 31.10 -36.71 10.64
N ASP A 3 31.62 -37.75 11.29
CA ASP A 3 31.27 -38.02 12.69
C ASP A 3 32.35 -37.44 13.60
N GLU A 4 31.90 -36.86 14.71
CA GLU A 4 32.79 -36.38 15.75
C GLU A 4 32.23 -36.77 17.12
N SER A 5 32.84 -37.80 17.71
CA SER A 5 32.41 -38.39 18.97
C SER A 5 33.40 -38.05 20.09
N LEU A 6 32.88 -37.76 21.28
CA LEU A 6 33.68 -37.54 22.49
C LEU A 6 33.64 -38.77 23.38
N ILE A 7 34.82 -39.19 23.85
CA ILE A 7 35.01 -40.40 24.65
C ILE A 7 35.83 -40.03 25.87
N ARG A 8 35.26 -40.20 27.06
CA ARG A 8 35.96 -39.93 28.33
C ARG A 8 36.67 -41.20 28.79
N VAL A 9 37.94 -41.05 29.10
CA VAL A 9 38.83 -42.15 29.52
C VAL A 9 39.75 -41.67 30.64
N SER A 10 40.20 -42.60 31.47
CA SER A 10 41.20 -42.36 32.51
C SER A 10 42.61 -42.42 31.92
N SER A 11 43.61 -41.98 32.69
CA SER A 11 45.02 -42.13 32.30
C SER A 11 45.42 -43.60 32.39
N GLY A 12 46.08 -44.12 31.36
CA GLY A 12 46.55 -45.51 31.26
C GLY A 12 45.57 -46.47 30.60
N ASP A 13 44.32 -46.05 30.36
CA ASP A 13 43.30 -46.80 29.62
C ASP A 13 43.79 -47.11 28.19
N VAL A 14 43.43 -48.28 27.68
CA VAL A 14 43.63 -48.62 26.27
C VAL A 14 42.34 -48.34 25.52
N LEU A 15 42.40 -47.41 24.58
CA LEU A 15 41.31 -47.04 23.70
C LEU A 15 41.54 -47.70 22.33
N THR A 16 40.66 -48.64 21.95
CA THR A 16 40.66 -49.24 20.61
C THR A 16 39.50 -48.67 19.81
N VAL A 17 39.78 -47.98 18.72
CA VAL A 17 38.78 -47.39 17.83
C VAL A 17 38.92 -48.02 16.46
N ARG A 18 37.84 -48.65 15.99
CA ARG A 18 37.78 -49.32 14.69
C ARG A 18 36.64 -48.74 13.88
N VAL A 19 36.92 -48.29 12.67
CA VAL A 19 35.89 -47.94 11.68
C VAL A 19 35.97 -48.90 10.51
N THR A 20 34.84 -49.49 10.13
CA THR A 20 34.73 -50.43 9.00
C THR A 20 33.83 -49.82 7.92
N GLY A 21 34.34 -49.73 6.69
CA GLY A 21 33.59 -49.25 5.51
C GLY A 21 33.04 -50.39 4.66
N GLN A 22 32.28 -50.05 3.61
CA GLN A 22 31.77 -51.04 2.66
C GLN A 22 32.81 -51.37 1.57
N PRO A 23 32.91 -52.65 1.14
CA PRO A 23 33.76 -53.01 -0.01
C PRO A 23 33.39 -52.22 -1.26
N GLY A 24 34.39 -51.66 -1.97
CA GLY A 24 34.19 -50.90 -3.20
C GLY A 24 33.71 -49.44 -3.05
N ARG A 25 33.61 -48.93 -1.80
CA ARG A 25 33.25 -47.53 -1.50
C ARG A 25 34.45 -46.71 -0.99
N PRO A 26 34.36 -45.36 -0.96
CA PRO A 26 35.43 -44.50 -0.43
C PRO A 26 35.78 -44.86 1.01
N GLN A 27 37.06 -45.11 1.29
CA GLN A 27 37.49 -45.68 2.55
C GLN A 27 37.42 -44.64 3.69
N PRO A 28 37.06 -45.01 4.93
CA PRO A 28 37.08 -44.10 6.06
C PRO A 28 38.53 -43.78 6.50
N MET A 29 38.75 -42.55 6.94
CA MET A 29 39.91 -42.11 7.71
C MET A 29 39.46 -41.82 9.14
N LEU A 30 40.23 -42.34 10.08
CA LEU A 30 40.03 -42.20 11.51
C LEU A 30 41.11 -41.28 12.09
N HIS A 31 40.70 -40.25 12.83
CA HIS A 31 41.62 -39.42 13.62
C HIS A 31 41.22 -39.47 15.10
N LEU A 32 42.22 -39.59 15.96
CA LEU A 32 42.07 -39.52 17.40
C LEU A 32 42.81 -38.30 17.93
N LEU A 33 42.07 -37.36 18.52
CA LEU A 33 42.62 -36.16 19.16
C LEU A 33 42.56 -36.32 20.68
N GLY A 34 43.66 -35.96 21.34
CA GLY A 34 43.76 -35.96 22.80
C GLY A 34 42.98 -34.80 23.45
N PRO A 35 42.94 -34.72 24.79
CA PRO A 35 42.22 -33.68 25.51
C PRO A 35 42.68 -32.25 25.21
N ASN A 36 43.93 -32.06 24.78
CA ASN A 36 44.50 -30.78 24.36
C ASN A 36 44.20 -30.44 22.88
N GLY A 37 43.47 -31.30 22.15
CA GLY A 37 43.14 -31.11 20.75
C GLY A 37 44.23 -31.52 19.75
N ALA A 38 45.40 -31.97 20.22
CA ALA A 38 46.45 -32.49 19.33
C ALA A 38 46.08 -33.90 18.84
N GLN A 39 46.36 -34.20 17.56
CA GLN A 39 46.19 -35.56 17.05
C GLN A 39 47.21 -36.49 17.71
N VAL A 40 46.75 -37.53 18.38
CA VAL A 40 47.58 -38.54 19.07
C VAL A 40 47.71 -39.83 18.28
N ALA A 41 46.76 -40.10 17.38
CA ALA A 41 46.81 -41.22 16.46
C ALA A 41 45.88 -40.96 15.26
N ALA A 42 46.17 -41.60 14.14
CA ALA A 42 45.27 -41.69 13.00
C ALA A 42 45.47 -43.02 12.29
N ALA A 43 44.43 -43.50 11.63
CA ALA A 43 44.49 -44.66 10.76
C ALA A 43 43.68 -44.39 9.50
N GLY A 44 44.29 -44.69 8.36
CA GLY A 44 43.61 -44.83 7.08
C GLY A 44 43.79 -46.25 6.59
N ASN A 45 42.98 -46.65 5.63
CA ASN A 45 43.17 -47.94 4.97
C ASN A 45 44.24 -47.78 3.86
N GLU A 46 45.49 -48.09 4.19
CA GLU A 46 46.51 -48.40 3.18
C GLU A 46 46.49 -49.91 2.95
N GLU A 47 46.50 -50.34 1.68
CA GLU A 47 46.61 -51.75 1.27
C GLU A 47 45.47 -52.70 1.69
N GLY A 48 44.33 -52.63 1.00
CA GLY A 48 43.45 -53.79 0.77
C GLY A 48 42.58 -54.30 1.94
N THR A 49 42.58 -53.68 3.11
CA THR A 49 41.64 -54.04 4.19
C THR A 49 40.29 -53.30 4.03
N VAL A 50 39.31 -53.47 4.93
CA VAL A 50 38.03 -52.72 4.92
C VAL A 50 37.85 -51.86 6.17
N ALA A 51 38.87 -51.81 7.04
CA ALA A 51 38.77 -51.18 8.35
C ALA A 51 40.01 -50.39 8.72
N ALA A 52 39.82 -49.18 9.26
CA ALA A 52 40.88 -48.39 9.90
C ALA A 52 40.79 -48.59 11.43
N VAL A 53 41.92 -48.94 12.06
CA VAL A 53 42.00 -49.25 13.49
C VAL A 53 43.08 -48.42 14.14
N VAL A 54 42.73 -47.76 15.25
CA VAL A 54 43.66 -47.10 16.16
C VAL A 54 43.59 -47.79 17.50
N GLU A 55 44.73 -48.20 18.04
CA GLU A 55 44.88 -48.58 19.44
C GLU A 55 45.80 -47.57 20.12
N HIS A 56 45.32 -46.92 21.18
CA HIS A 56 46.06 -45.87 21.85
C HIS A 56 45.95 -46.01 23.37
N ARG A 57 47.11 -46.04 24.05
CA ARG A 57 47.18 -45.96 25.51
C ARG A 57 47.15 -44.50 25.92
N THR A 58 46.14 -44.12 26.70
CA THR A 58 45.88 -42.73 27.06
C THR A 58 46.94 -42.21 28.04
N ALA A 59 47.70 -41.20 27.64
CA ALA A 59 48.72 -40.60 28.50
C ALA A 59 48.14 -39.58 29.51
N THR A 60 46.93 -39.09 29.25
CA THR A 60 46.25 -38.07 30.06
C THR A 60 44.78 -38.42 30.16
N ALA A 61 44.21 -38.35 31.37
CA ALA A 61 42.78 -38.52 31.58
C ALA A 61 42.01 -37.35 30.95
N GLY A 62 40.84 -37.63 30.37
CA GLY A 62 40.01 -36.58 29.78
C GLY A 62 39.14 -37.07 28.63
N ALA A 63 38.59 -36.11 27.88
CA ALA A 63 37.77 -36.38 26.71
C ALA A 63 38.64 -36.44 25.45
N TYR A 64 38.76 -37.62 24.86
CA TYR A 64 39.38 -37.84 23.56
C TYR A 64 38.30 -37.69 22.49
N ARG A 65 38.69 -37.18 21.34
CA ARG A 65 37.80 -36.91 20.23
C ARG A 65 38.12 -37.85 19.08
N VAL A 66 37.14 -38.66 18.72
CA VAL A 66 37.18 -39.56 17.57
C VAL A 66 36.53 -38.86 16.39
N ILE A 67 37.28 -38.69 15.30
CA ILE A 67 36.79 -38.10 14.06
C ILE A 67 36.81 -39.18 12.98
N VAL A 68 35.66 -39.39 12.35
CA VAL A 68 35.52 -40.29 11.21
C VAL A 68 35.11 -39.49 9.98
N ARG A 69 35.89 -39.60 8.92
CA ARG A 69 35.66 -38.89 7.65
C ARG A 69 35.98 -39.79 6.44
N PRO A 70 35.59 -39.42 5.22
CA PRO A 70 36.05 -40.11 4.01
C PRO A 70 37.54 -39.80 3.76
N SER A 71 38.33 -40.77 3.32
CA SER A 71 39.77 -40.63 3.04
C SER A 71 40.07 -39.89 1.73
N ASN A 72 39.28 -40.13 0.68
CA ASN A 72 39.45 -39.59 -0.68
C ASN A 72 38.15 -38.99 -1.26
N ALA A 73 38.30 -37.99 -2.14
CA ALA A 73 37.27 -37.08 -2.63
C ALA A 73 36.37 -37.65 -3.75
N ALA A 74 35.80 -38.84 -3.56
CA ALA A 74 34.72 -39.28 -4.46
C ALA A 74 33.50 -38.38 -4.23
N ALA A 75 33.30 -37.43 -5.14
CA ALA A 75 32.35 -36.34 -4.98
C ALA A 75 30.91 -36.86 -4.74
N GLY A 76 30.34 -36.50 -3.59
CA GLY A 76 28.89 -36.49 -3.39
C GLY A 76 28.23 -37.81 -2.98
N GLN A 77 28.95 -38.92 -2.82
CA GLN A 77 28.35 -40.14 -2.26
C GLN A 77 28.47 -40.16 -0.74
N ASN A 78 27.32 -40.40 -0.08
CA ASN A 78 27.26 -40.72 1.33
C ASN A 78 27.59 -42.20 1.48
N ASP A 79 28.46 -42.53 2.43
CA ASP A 79 28.80 -43.91 2.77
C ASP A 79 28.40 -44.21 4.22
N VAL A 80 28.07 -45.46 4.47
CA VAL A 80 27.65 -45.96 5.77
C VAL A 80 28.79 -46.78 6.36
N VAL A 81 29.31 -46.33 7.49
CA VAL A 81 30.43 -46.96 8.19
C VAL A 81 30.04 -47.40 9.59
N THR A 82 30.65 -48.48 10.07
CA THR A 82 30.45 -48.95 11.45
C THR A 82 31.64 -48.52 12.31
N LEU A 83 31.38 -47.68 13.31
CA LEU A 83 32.34 -47.29 14.34
C LEU A 83 32.18 -48.18 15.56
N ALA A 84 33.25 -48.87 15.95
CA ALA A 84 33.37 -49.61 17.20
C ALA A 84 34.43 -48.94 18.08
N VAL A 85 34.07 -48.57 19.30
CA VAL A 85 34.99 -48.01 20.31
C VAL A 85 35.00 -48.93 21.51
N THR A 86 36.16 -49.48 21.85
CA THR A 86 36.38 -50.29 23.04
C THR A 86 37.13 -49.47 24.09
N THR A 87 36.53 -49.37 25.27
CA THR A 87 37.12 -48.77 26.48
C THR A 87 37.10 -49.80 27.62
N PRO A 88 37.77 -49.57 28.76
CA PRO A 88 37.64 -50.45 29.93
C PRO A 88 36.20 -50.60 30.44
N ALA A 89 35.31 -49.66 30.15
CA ALA A 89 33.89 -49.73 30.49
C ALA A 89 33.07 -50.63 29.52
N GLY A 90 33.68 -51.15 28.46
CA GLY A 90 33.07 -52.02 27.45
C GLY A 90 33.05 -51.42 26.04
N PRO A 91 32.70 -52.24 25.02
CA PRO A 91 32.61 -51.81 23.63
C PRO A 91 31.30 -51.06 23.33
N GLN A 92 31.39 -50.01 22.52
CA GLN A 92 30.26 -49.30 21.92
C GLN A 92 30.35 -49.39 20.41
N VAL A 93 29.26 -49.80 19.74
CA VAL A 93 29.19 -49.89 18.28
C VAL A 93 28.07 -49.00 17.76
N ARG A 94 28.35 -48.21 16.72
CA ARG A 94 27.40 -47.29 16.08
C ARG A 94 27.56 -47.33 14.57
N THR A 95 26.44 -47.18 13.87
CA THR A 95 26.42 -46.99 12.42
C THR A 95 26.37 -45.49 12.12
N LEU A 96 27.24 -45.02 11.25
CA LEU A 96 27.44 -43.62 10.93
C LEU A 96 27.31 -43.40 9.42
N THR A 97 26.89 -42.19 9.03
CA THR A 97 26.95 -41.76 7.63
C THR A 97 28.05 -40.70 7.48
N ILE A 98 29.02 -40.95 6.60
CA ILE A 98 30.08 -40.01 6.26
C ILE A 98 30.01 -39.68 4.76
N GLY A 99 30.46 -38.50 4.34
CA GLY A 99 30.37 -38.13 2.92
C GLY A 99 30.46 -36.63 2.66
N GLY A 100 30.26 -36.25 1.39
CA GLY A 100 30.25 -34.84 0.98
C GLY A 100 31.58 -34.11 1.18
N TRP A 101 32.70 -34.84 1.19
CA TRP A 101 34.03 -34.31 1.47
C TRP A 101 34.58 -33.54 0.26
N ARG A 102 34.71 -32.21 0.38
CA ARG A 102 35.23 -31.32 -0.67
C ARG A 102 36.45 -30.55 -0.16
N PRO A 103 37.66 -31.13 -0.21
CA PRO A 103 38.87 -30.47 0.25
C PRO A 103 39.21 -29.25 -0.60
N ARG A 104 39.77 -28.23 0.04
CA ARG A 104 40.34 -27.05 -0.63
C ARG A 104 41.79 -26.91 -0.25
N VAL A 105 42.66 -27.00 -1.24
CA VAL A 105 44.09 -26.77 -1.04
C VAL A 105 44.31 -25.29 -0.81
N LEU A 106 44.92 -24.94 0.31
CA LEU A 106 45.27 -23.58 0.69
C LEU A 106 46.56 -23.19 -0.02
N THR A 107 46.47 -22.22 -0.92
CA THR A 107 47.62 -21.59 -1.58
C THR A 107 47.88 -20.22 -0.97
N SER A 108 49.11 -20.03 -0.49
CA SER A 108 49.62 -18.72 -0.06
C SER A 108 48.79 -18.03 1.03
N VAL A 109 48.35 -18.76 2.06
CA VAL A 109 47.62 -18.20 3.22
C VAL A 109 48.61 -17.63 4.23
N GLN A 110 48.38 -16.41 4.69
CA GLN A 110 49.31 -15.66 5.53
C GLN A 110 49.01 -15.88 7.03
N ALA A 111 50.03 -15.73 7.87
CA ALA A 111 49.82 -15.62 9.30
C ALA A 111 48.98 -14.35 9.58
N GLY A 112 48.00 -14.46 10.46
CA GLY A 112 47.08 -13.38 10.79
C GLY A 112 45.73 -13.47 10.07
N GLU A 113 45.56 -14.33 9.06
CA GLU A 113 44.29 -14.46 8.35
C GLU A 113 43.32 -15.42 9.07
N HIS A 114 42.03 -15.25 8.80
CA HIS A 114 40.94 -16.09 9.28
C HIS A 114 40.40 -16.98 8.17
N LEU A 115 40.10 -18.23 8.49
CA LEU A 115 39.25 -19.08 7.66
C LEU A 115 37.87 -19.14 8.32
N VAL A 116 36.90 -18.48 7.68
CA VAL A 116 35.55 -18.30 8.23
C VAL A 116 34.58 -19.06 7.35
N SER A 117 33.71 -19.86 7.98
CA SER A 117 32.62 -20.51 7.26
C SER A 117 31.29 -19.84 7.54
N THR A 118 30.46 -19.70 6.51
CA THR A 118 29.12 -19.11 6.61
C THR A 118 28.08 -20.12 6.18
N LYS A 119 26.96 -20.16 6.92
CA LYS A 119 25.79 -20.95 6.55
C LYS A 119 25.08 -20.31 5.37
N MET A 120 24.85 -21.08 4.31
CA MET A 120 24.12 -20.62 3.12
C MET A 120 22.64 -20.96 3.24
N PRO A 121 21.78 -20.43 2.35
CA PRO A 121 20.38 -20.85 2.30
C PRO A 121 20.25 -22.37 2.25
N GLU A 122 19.17 -22.88 2.85
CA GLU A 122 18.88 -24.31 3.01
C GLU A 122 19.78 -25.07 4.00
N SER A 123 20.74 -24.40 4.66
CA SER A 123 21.54 -25.03 5.72
C SER A 123 20.71 -25.39 6.94
N SER A 124 21.12 -26.44 7.64
CA SER A 124 20.55 -26.88 8.91
C SER A 124 21.03 -26.02 10.09
N SER A 125 20.53 -26.35 11.29
CA SER A 125 21.02 -25.74 12.53
C SER A 125 22.37 -26.28 12.99
N ALA A 126 22.92 -27.34 12.36
CA ALA A 126 24.19 -27.95 12.76
C ALA A 126 25.34 -26.94 12.77
N ALA A 127 26.26 -27.07 13.72
CA ALA A 127 27.46 -26.24 13.72
C ALA A 127 28.42 -26.70 12.61
N HIS A 128 29.02 -25.74 11.92
CA HIS A 128 30.13 -26.01 11.03
C HIS A 128 31.38 -26.38 11.83
N ILE A 129 32.17 -27.28 11.28
CA ILE A 129 33.45 -27.72 11.80
C ILE A 129 34.48 -27.53 10.68
N LEU A 130 35.52 -26.74 10.95
CA LEU A 130 36.59 -26.48 10.02
C LEU A 130 37.85 -27.22 10.45
N TYR A 131 38.41 -27.99 9.53
CA TYR A 131 39.68 -28.69 9.69
C TYR A 131 40.74 -28.10 8.77
N VAL A 132 41.96 -27.95 9.27
CA VAL A 132 43.15 -27.78 8.44
C VAL A 132 43.99 -29.05 8.59
N LEU A 133 44.26 -29.70 7.47
CA LEU A 133 44.97 -30.96 7.38
C LEU A 133 46.35 -30.76 6.74
N SER A 134 47.28 -31.67 7.04
CA SER A 134 48.52 -31.84 6.30
C SER A 134 48.27 -32.08 4.80
N ALA A 135 49.30 -31.90 3.98
CA ALA A 135 49.20 -32.06 2.52
C ALA A 135 48.71 -33.48 2.10
N ASP A 136 49.11 -34.50 2.84
CA ASP A 136 48.67 -35.90 2.66
C ASP A 136 47.29 -36.21 3.29
N GLY A 137 46.69 -35.23 3.97
CA GLY A 137 45.42 -35.34 4.68
C GLY A 137 45.47 -36.18 5.98
N ARG A 138 46.63 -36.71 6.39
CA ARG A 138 46.71 -37.68 7.49
C ARG A 138 46.72 -37.06 8.88
N THR A 139 47.09 -35.79 8.98
CA THR A 139 47.23 -35.07 10.25
C THR A 139 46.25 -33.91 10.31
N VAL A 140 45.41 -33.88 11.35
CA VAL A 140 44.63 -32.70 11.73
C VAL A 140 45.55 -31.71 12.43
N LEU A 141 45.88 -30.62 11.74
CA LEU A 141 46.78 -29.59 12.24
C LEU A 141 46.04 -28.53 13.06
N ARG A 142 44.82 -28.17 12.63
CA ARG A 142 43.95 -27.21 13.33
C ARG A 142 42.49 -27.63 13.19
N ARG A 143 41.68 -27.23 14.18
CA ARG A 143 40.23 -27.46 14.23
C ARG A 143 39.52 -26.26 14.84
N ALA A 144 38.45 -25.81 14.21
CA ALA A 144 37.48 -24.84 14.74
C ALA A 144 36.05 -25.36 14.56
N SER A 145 35.11 -24.95 15.41
CA SER A 145 33.76 -25.52 15.41
C SER A 145 32.75 -24.59 16.06
N GLY A 146 31.77 -24.13 15.29
CA GLY A 146 30.63 -23.33 15.78
C GLY A 146 30.98 -22.03 16.51
N ASN A 147 32.25 -21.59 16.44
CA ASN A 147 32.78 -20.45 17.19
C ASN A 147 32.73 -19.13 16.41
N GLY A 148 32.45 -19.21 15.10
CA GLY A 148 32.23 -18.07 14.21
C GLY A 148 30.79 -17.58 14.20
N PHE A 149 30.44 -16.84 13.15
CA PHE A 149 29.12 -16.24 13.00
C PHE A 149 28.04 -17.29 12.74
N SER A 150 26.90 -17.16 13.43
CA SER A 150 25.70 -17.98 13.21
C SER A 150 25.89 -19.51 13.24
N GLY A 151 26.79 -19.98 14.10
CA GLY A 151 27.14 -21.41 14.20
C GLY A 151 28.09 -21.88 13.08
N GLY A 152 28.66 -20.97 12.31
CA GLY A 152 29.84 -21.18 11.49
C GLY A 152 31.10 -21.43 12.33
N ALA A 153 32.16 -21.93 11.71
CA ALA A 153 33.49 -22.00 12.29
C ALA A 153 34.33 -20.78 11.86
N ASP A 154 35.15 -20.27 12.77
CA ASP A 154 36.16 -19.24 12.51
C ASP A 154 37.51 -19.73 13.04
N LEU A 155 38.50 -19.82 12.17
CA LEU A 155 39.83 -20.29 12.51
C LEU A 155 40.88 -19.20 12.20
N TYR A 156 41.42 -18.61 13.25
CA TYR A 156 42.58 -17.71 13.17
C TYR A 156 43.88 -18.48 12.94
N LEU A 157 44.69 -18.02 11.98
CA LEU A 157 45.93 -18.67 11.60
C LEU A 157 47.15 -17.95 12.20
N THR A 158 47.83 -18.61 13.13
CA THR A 158 49.04 -18.06 13.78
C THR A 158 50.32 -18.20 12.96
N ALA A 159 50.28 -18.95 11.86
CA ALA A 159 51.40 -19.15 10.95
C ALA A 159 50.86 -19.26 9.51
N GLY A 160 51.67 -18.83 8.54
CA GLY A 160 51.32 -18.96 7.13
C GLY A 160 51.20 -20.42 6.73
N LEU A 161 50.21 -20.74 5.89
CA LEU A 161 49.90 -22.09 5.45
C LEU A 161 49.98 -22.15 3.92
N THR A 162 50.83 -23.01 3.39
CA THR A 162 50.93 -23.28 1.94
C THR A 162 50.98 -24.78 1.71
N GLY A 163 50.18 -25.28 0.77
CA GLY A 163 50.12 -26.71 0.44
C GLY A 163 49.34 -27.56 1.45
N LEU A 164 48.62 -26.93 2.38
CA LEU A 164 47.75 -27.60 3.34
C LEU A 164 46.32 -27.71 2.80
N THR A 165 45.50 -28.58 3.41
CA THR A 165 44.13 -28.80 2.97
C THR A 165 43.13 -28.31 4.01
N ALA A 166 42.32 -27.30 3.67
CA ALA A 166 41.16 -26.90 4.47
C ALA A 166 39.95 -27.74 4.11
N VAL A 167 39.20 -28.17 5.12
CA VAL A 167 37.95 -28.92 4.92
C VAL A 167 36.88 -28.42 5.87
N LEU A 168 35.79 -27.97 5.26
CA LEU A 168 34.56 -27.62 5.96
C LEU A 168 33.68 -28.86 6.08
N ALA A 169 33.20 -29.09 7.29
CA ALA A 169 32.42 -30.26 7.63
C ALA A 169 31.28 -29.89 8.58
N THR A 170 30.36 -30.82 8.71
CA THR A 170 29.15 -30.76 9.51
C THR A 170 28.93 -32.15 10.08
N SER A 171 28.39 -32.21 11.30
CA SER A 171 28.10 -33.50 11.94
C SER A 171 26.82 -34.09 11.33
N GLY A 172 26.94 -35.25 10.67
CA GLY A 172 25.79 -36.06 10.24
C GLY A 172 24.82 -35.50 9.19
N VAL A 173 24.99 -34.25 8.71
CA VAL A 173 24.07 -33.61 7.73
C VAL A 173 24.84 -33.01 6.56
N SER A 174 24.43 -33.27 5.32
CA SER A 174 25.02 -32.64 4.13
C SER A 174 24.28 -31.34 3.83
N GLU A 175 25.00 -30.22 3.77
CA GLU A 175 24.42 -28.90 3.52
C GLU A 175 25.35 -28.01 2.70
N SER A 176 24.78 -26.93 2.16
CA SER A 176 25.51 -25.88 1.45
C SER A 176 26.20 -24.96 2.42
N ALA A 177 27.47 -24.65 2.20
CA ALA A 177 28.21 -23.72 3.04
C ALA A 177 29.23 -22.94 2.22
N SER A 178 29.53 -21.73 2.68
CA SER A 178 30.63 -20.92 2.16
C SER A 178 31.84 -21.01 3.08
N LEU A 179 33.04 -21.00 2.50
CA LEU A 179 34.31 -20.88 3.22
C LEU A 179 35.06 -19.69 2.64
N ALA A 180 35.22 -18.66 3.46
CA ALA A 180 35.93 -17.44 3.16
C ALA A 180 37.31 -17.43 3.82
N ARG A 181 38.28 -16.85 3.12
CA ARG A 181 39.55 -16.41 3.68
C ARG A 181 39.41 -14.93 3.95
N ASN A 182 39.44 -14.53 5.21
CA ASN A 182 39.30 -13.15 5.62
C ASN A 182 40.62 -12.63 6.18
N ASP A 183 41.16 -11.60 5.54
CA ASP A 183 42.45 -11.00 5.85
C ASP A 183 42.34 -9.73 6.73
N LEU A 184 41.19 -9.50 7.37
CA LEU A 184 40.90 -8.33 8.22
C LEU A 184 41.96 -8.02 9.30
N SER A 185 42.61 -9.06 9.82
CA SER A 185 43.53 -8.99 10.96
C SER A 185 44.96 -8.62 10.53
N LEU A 186 45.19 -8.45 9.22
CA LEU A 186 46.40 -7.84 8.69
C LEU A 186 46.29 -6.31 8.82
N SER A 187 47.36 -5.66 9.29
CA SER A 187 47.35 -4.21 9.51
C SER A 187 47.02 -3.45 8.22
N SER A 188 46.00 -2.58 8.29
CA SER A 188 45.49 -1.76 7.17
C SER A 188 44.72 -2.51 6.07
N TYR A 189 44.22 -3.74 6.35
CA TYR A 189 43.46 -4.52 5.37
C TYR A 189 41.93 -4.41 5.53
N ASP A 190 41.41 -3.82 6.60
CA ASP A 190 39.99 -3.48 6.78
C ASP A 190 39.91 -1.95 6.90
N SER A 191 39.77 -1.28 5.75
CA SER A 191 39.97 0.18 5.64
C SER A 191 38.73 0.99 6.01
N ASP A 192 37.55 0.41 5.86
CA ASP A 192 36.26 1.02 6.15
C ASP A 192 35.64 0.47 7.46
N GLY A 193 36.13 -0.65 7.99
CA GLY A 193 35.84 -1.14 9.33
C GLY A 193 34.58 -1.98 9.42
N ASP A 194 34.18 -2.66 8.35
CA ASP A 194 32.98 -3.51 8.31
C ASP A 194 33.25 -4.97 8.75
N GLY A 195 34.53 -5.32 8.98
CA GLY A 195 34.96 -6.66 9.38
C GLY A 195 35.34 -7.58 8.20
N LEU A 196 35.40 -7.05 6.98
CA LEU A 196 35.93 -7.73 5.80
C LEU A 196 37.33 -7.20 5.47
N GLY A 197 38.23 -8.12 5.16
CA GLY A 197 39.55 -7.78 4.66
C GLY A 197 39.51 -7.50 3.15
N PHE A 198 40.39 -6.60 2.71
CA PHE A 198 40.51 -6.11 1.34
C PHE A 198 40.49 -7.22 0.27
N LYS A 199 41.19 -8.36 0.50
CA LYS A 199 41.20 -9.46 -0.48
C LYS A 199 39.88 -10.21 -0.51
N LEU A 200 39.22 -10.36 0.65
CA LEU A 200 37.89 -10.97 0.71
C LEU A 200 36.87 -10.09 0.01
N GLU A 201 36.89 -8.78 0.26
CA GLU A 201 36.00 -7.82 -0.39
C GLU A 201 36.18 -7.79 -1.91
N ALA A 202 37.43 -7.75 -2.39
CA ALA A 202 37.73 -7.85 -3.81
C ALA A 202 37.18 -9.16 -4.43
N ALA A 203 37.22 -10.26 -3.69
CA ALA A 203 36.68 -11.54 -4.13
C ALA A 203 35.14 -11.57 -4.09
N ALA A 204 34.53 -10.97 -3.07
CA ALA A 204 33.08 -10.85 -2.89
C ALA A 204 32.46 -9.86 -3.90
N GLY A 205 33.23 -8.85 -4.32
CA GLY A 205 32.77 -7.75 -5.15
C GLY A 205 32.20 -6.59 -4.34
N THR A 206 32.75 -6.33 -3.14
CA THR A 206 32.35 -5.26 -2.21
C THR A 206 33.46 -4.20 -2.05
N CYS A 207 33.09 -3.03 -1.56
CA CYS A 207 33.88 -1.81 -1.67
C CYS A 207 34.78 -1.52 -0.47
N SER A 208 36.00 -2.04 -0.49
CA SER A 208 36.99 -1.81 0.58
C SER A 208 37.54 -0.39 0.73
N SER A 209 37.49 0.43 -0.32
CA SER A 209 38.03 1.78 -0.32
C SER A 209 37.44 2.66 -1.42
N ARG A 210 37.51 3.99 -1.25
CA ARG A 210 37.07 4.96 -2.27
C ARG A 210 37.85 4.87 -3.58
N GLN A 211 38.99 4.20 -3.61
CA GLN A 211 39.82 4.08 -4.82
C GLN A 211 39.56 2.77 -5.59
N ALA A 212 38.78 1.86 -5.01
CA ALA A 212 38.52 0.55 -5.59
C ALA A 212 37.46 0.62 -6.71
N ILE A 213 37.61 -0.29 -7.68
CA ILE A 213 36.56 -0.67 -8.61
C ILE A 213 36.40 -2.19 -8.48
N VAL A 214 35.23 -2.65 -8.06
CA VAL A 214 35.00 -4.07 -7.75
C VAL A 214 33.88 -4.62 -8.63
N ARG A 215 34.21 -5.58 -9.50
CA ARG A 215 33.25 -6.21 -10.43
C ARG A 215 32.35 -5.24 -11.21
N GLY A 216 32.86 -4.05 -11.55
CA GLY A 216 32.12 -3.02 -12.28
C GLY A 216 31.50 -1.92 -11.41
N VAL A 217 31.56 -2.04 -10.09
CA VAL A 217 31.11 -1.03 -9.12
C VAL A 217 32.21 0.00 -8.89
N ASP A 218 31.90 1.28 -9.05
CA ASP A 218 32.79 2.40 -8.72
C ASP A 218 32.59 2.85 -7.27
N CYS A 219 33.49 2.44 -6.38
CA CYS A 219 33.38 2.68 -4.94
C CYS A 219 33.43 4.17 -4.54
N ARG A 220 33.76 5.07 -5.46
CA ARG A 220 33.64 6.52 -5.24
C ARG A 220 32.18 6.96 -5.10
N GLN A 221 31.26 6.25 -5.75
CA GLN A 221 29.84 6.61 -5.84
C GLN A 221 28.98 6.01 -4.72
N ILE A 222 29.52 5.04 -3.97
CA ILE A 222 28.82 4.38 -2.88
C ILE A 222 28.74 5.32 -1.66
N PRO A 223 27.56 5.60 -1.08
CA PRO A 223 27.43 6.51 0.07
C PRO A 223 28.29 6.11 1.28
N ASP A 224 28.24 4.83 1.65
CA ASP A 224 29.03 4.23 2.74
C ASP A 224 29.73 2.98 2.22
N LEU A 225 31.05 2.91 2.35
CA LEU A 225 31.83 1.81 1.77
C LEU A 225 31.51 0.45 2.39
N ARG A 226 31.04 0.47 3.63
CA ARG A 226 30.68 -0.71 4.40
C ARG A 226 29.35 -1.33 3.96
N ASP A 227 28.62 -0.69 3.06
CA ASP A 227 27.31 -1.08 2.54
C ASP A 227 27.31 -0.80 1.03
N THR A 228 27.83 -1.76 0.27
CA THR A 228 28.14 -1.60 -1.15
C THR A 228 26.88 -1.43 -2.00
N ASP A 229 25.77 -2.05 -1.63
CA ASP A 229 24.52 -1.90 -2.36
C ASP A 229 23.58 -0.82 -1.81
N GLY A 230 23.85 -0.29 -0.62
CA GLY A 230 23.20 0.88 -0.03
C GLY A 230 21.80 0.59 0.51
N ASP A 231 21.58 -0.56 1.14
CA ASP A 231 20.30 -0.96 1.73
C ASP A 231 20.20 -0.72 3.25
N GLY A 232 21.30 -0.26 3.88
CA GLY A 232 21.41 0.01 5.31
C GLY A 232 21.96 -1.14 6.15
N ILE A 233 22.32 -2.25 5.52
CA ILE A 233 22.95 -3.44 6.11
C ILE A 233 24.42 -3.46 5.65
N GLY A 234 25.33 -3.80 6.56
CA GLY A 234 26.75 -3.79 6.22
C GLY A 234 27.20 -5.06 5.49
N ASP A 235 28.12 -4.93 4.53
CA ASP A 235 28.61 -6.01 3.67
C ASP A 235 29.13 -7.21 4.49
N GLY A 236 29.91 -6.93 5.54
CA GLY A 236 30.38 -7.95 6.48
C GLY A 236 29.27 -8.75 7.16
N LEU A 237 28.15 -8.09 7.50
CA LEU A 237 27.00 -8.74 8.13
C LEU A 237 26.21 -9.59 7.12
N GLU A 238 26.09 -9.14 5.88
CA GLU A 238 25.42 -9.89 4.82
C GLU A 238 26.25 -11.09 4.36
N LEU A 239 27.58 -10.94 4.29
CA LEU A 239 28.47 -12.00 3.82
C LEU A 239 28.77 -13.06 4.89
N LEU A 240 28.92 -12.64 6.15
CA LEU A 240 29.34 -13.53 7.25
C LEU A 240 28.25 -13.76 8.31
N GLY A 241 27.30 -12.83 8.45
CA GLY A 241 26.34 -12.83 9.55
C GLY A 241 26.94 -12.32 10.86
N SER A 242 26.16 -12.36 11.92
CA SER A 242 26.63 -12.10 13.29
C SER A 242 26.59 -13.38 14.12
N ARG A 243 27.00 -13.30 15.40
CA ARG A 243 26.85 -14.43 16.34
C ARG A 243 25.38 -14.84 16.53
N THR A 244 24.44 -13.93 16.32
CA THR A 244 23.00 -14.13 16.61
C THR A 244 22.13 -14.09 15.36
N LEU A 245 22.57 -13.47 14.26
CA LEU A 245 21.80 -13.30 13.03
C LEU A 245 22.49 -13.98 11.85
N SER A 246 21.73 -14.82 11.16
CA SER A 246 22.22 -15.61 10.03
C SER A 246 21.77 -14.99 8.70
N LEU A 247 22.01 -13.70 8.48
CA LEU A 247 21.56 -13.00 7.26
C LEU A 247 21.92 -13.72 5.95
N PRO A 248 23.18 -14.18 5.74
CA PRO A 248 23.52 -14.94 4.53
C PRO A 248 22.73 -16.25 4.37
N ARG A 249 22.35 -16.90 5.48
CA ARG A 249 21.46 -18.08 5.45
C ARG A 249 20.04 -17.72 5.03
N TRP A 250 19.61 -16.49 5.31
CA TRP A 250 18.31 -15.96 4.93
C TRP A 250 18.33 -15.30 3.55
N GLY A 251 19.49 -15.27 2.89
CA GLY A 251 19.63 -14.85 1.50
C GLY A 251 20.24 -13.48 1.29
N ALA A 252 20.75 -12.84 2.35
CA ALA A 252 21.36 -11.52 2.23
C ALA A 252 22.54 -11.51 1.24
N ASN A 253 22.73 -10.40 0.54
CA ASN A 253 23.71 -10.29 -0.52
C ASN A 253 24.21 -8.84 -0.66
N PRO A 254 25.49 -8.55 -0.38
CA PRO A 254 26.06 -7.19 -0.32
C PRO A 254 26.23 -6.52 -1.71
N ARG A 255 25.55 -7.04 -2.72
CA ARG A 255 25.57 -6.56 -4.10
C ARG A 255 24.15 -6.40 -4.64
N HIS A 256 23.13 -6.61 -3.82
CA HIS A 256 21.75 -6.54 -4.20
C HIS A 256 20.91 -6.18 -2.99
N LYS A 257 20.29 -5.01 -3.03
CA LYS A 257 19.53 -4.47 -1.91
C LYS A 257 18.59 -5.51 -1.30
N ASP A 258 18.68 -5.66 0.02
CA ASP A 258 17.83 -6.51 0.81
C ASP A 258 16.80 -5.71 1.61
N LEU A 259 15.67 -6.35 1.91
CA LEU A 259 14.61 -5.81 2.75
C LEU A 259 14.19 -6.86 3.78
N PHE A 260 14.78 -6.81 4.96
CA PHE A 260 14.37 -7.66 6.08
C PHE A 260 13.16 -7.08 6.81
N VAL A 261 12.12 -7.89 7.00
CA VAL A 261 10.89 -7.48 7.71
C VAL A 261 10.54 -8.52 8.77
N GLU A 262 10.43 -8.09 10.03
CA GLU A 262 9.82 -8.87 11.12
C GLU A 262 8.31 -8.62 11.11
N VAL A 263 7.52 -9.66 10.88
CA VAL A 263 6.06 -9.58 10.79
C VAL A 263 5.42 -10.22 12.01
N ASP A 264 5.08 -9.38 12.99
CA ASP A 264 4.42 -9.78 14.22
C ASP A 264 2.89 -9.80 14.08
N PHE A 265 2.20 -10.55 14.93
CA PHE A 265 0.73 -10.58 14.95
C PHE A 265 0.14 -9.56 15.92
N MET A 266 -0.73 -8.68 15.44
CA MET A 266 -1.51 -7.74 16.24
C MET A 266 -2.87 -8.32 16.61
N ARG A 267 -3.07 -8.63 17.89
CA ARG A 267 -4.41 -8.86 18.45
C ARG A 267 -5.16 -7.54 18.48
N ARG A 268 -6.45 -7.56 18.15
CA ARG A 268 -7.30 -6.36 18.05
C ARG A 268 -8.41 -6.31 19.10
N THR A 269 -8.64 -7.42 19.83
CA THR A 269 -9.74 -7.56 20.78
C THR A 269 -9.33 -8.19 22.12
N PRO A 270 -10.11 -7.98 23.20
CA PRO A 270 -9.91 -8.68 24.47
C PRO A 270 -10.07 -10.20 24.35
N ALA A 271 -10.93 -10.66 23.46
CA ALA A 271 -11.16 -12.09 23.24
C ALA A 271 -9.90 -12.76 22.68
N GLU A 272 -9.24 -12.12 21.71
CA GLU A 272 -7.96 -12.61 21.18
C GLU A 272 -6.84 -12.58 22.24
N ASN A 273 -6.83 -11.56 23.11
CA ASN A 273 -5.90 -11.52 24.24
C ASN A 273 -6.15 -12.69 25.20
N ALA A 274 -7.39 -12.91 25.61
CA ALA A 274 -7.77 -13.97 26.54
C ALA A 274 -7.51 -15.38 25.96
N ALA A 275 -7.73 -15.55 24.66
CA ALA A 275 -7.44 -16.79 23.94
C ALA A 275 -5.96 -16.96 23.58
N ALA A 276 -5.11 -15.97 23.89
CA ALA A 276 -3.71 -15.93 23.47
C ALA A 276 -3.51 -16.21 21.97
N THR A 277 -4.42 -15.72 21.12
CA THR A 277 -4.46 -16.02 19.68
C THR A 277 -3.11 -15.72 19.01
N ARG A 278 -2.64 -16.62 18.15
CA ARG A 278 -1.42 -16.45 17.34
C ARG A 278 -1.76 -16.78 15.90
N LEU A 279 -1.67 -15.79 15.03
CA LEU A 279 -1.86 -15.96 13.59
C LEU A 279 -0.59 -15.52 12.86
N HIS A 280 -0.37 -16.08 11.68
CA HIS A 280 0.83 -15.83 10.88
C HIS A 280 0.43 -15.36 9.49
N MET A 281 1.27 -14.55 8.87
CA MET A 281 1.16 -14.30 7.43
C MET A 281 1.23 -15.63 6.68
N ALA A 282 0.37 -15.83 5.68
CA ALA A 282 0.40 -17.04 4.89
C ALA A 282 1.65 -17.08 3.97
N PRO A 283 2.31 -18.24 3.80
CA PRO A 283 3.47 -18.37 2.91
C PRO A 283 3.28 -17.85 1.48
N ASP A 284 2.08 -17.97 0.90
CA ASP A 284 1.78 -17.46 -0.44
C ASP A 284 1.67 -15.93 -0.48
N VAL A 285 1.21 -15.31 0.61
CA VAL A 285 1.23 -13.86 0.78
C VAL A 285 2.67 -13.35 0.86
N ALA A 286 3.52 -13.99 1.67
CA ALA A 286 4.93 -13.65 1.79
C ALA A 286 5.67 -13.75 0.45
N ARG A 287 5.41 -14.82 -0.33
CA ARG A 287 5.98 -14.97 -1.69
C ARG A 287 5.55 -13.87 -2.65
N ARG A 288 4.26 -13.49 -2.65
CA ARG A 288 3.76 -12.41 -3.52
C ARG A 288 4.30 -11.04 -3.10
N PHE A 289 4.39 -10.78 -1.80
CA PHE A 289 5.04 -9.59 -1.26
C PHE A 289 6.48 -9.47 -1.79
N ALA A 290 7.28 -10.53 -1.63
CA ALA A 290 8.65 -10.53 -2.11
C ALA A 290 8.75 -10.44 -3.63
N ALA A 291 7.78 -10.99 -4.37
CA ALA A 291 7.73 -10.85 -5.81
C ALA A 291 7.45 -9.40 -6.28
N HIS A 292 6.67 -8.61 -5.53
CA HIS A 292 6.44 -7.20 -5.86
C HIS A 292 7.72 -6.37 -5.70
N TYR A 293 8.42 -6.50 -4.57
CA TYR A 293 9.70 -5.81 -4.35
C TYR A 293 10.81 -6.32 -5.27
N GLY A 294 10.84 -7.62 -5.56
CA GLY A 294 11.78 -8.24 -6.50
C GLY A 294 11.45 -8.01 -7.99
N ASP A 295 10.66 -6.99 -8.31
CA ASP A 295 10.32 -6.56 -9.67
C ASP A 295 9.83 -7.67 -10.62
N ARG A 296 8.98 -8.57 -10.10
CA ARG A 296 8.45 -9.70 -10.91
C ARG A 296 7.31 -9.29 -11.83
N ALA A 297 6.67 -8.15 -11.57
CA ALA A 297 5.59 -7.62 -12.41
C ALA A 297 6.12 -7.13 -13.76
N THR A 298 7.34 -6.59 -13.78
CA THR A 298 8.03 -6.21 -15.01
C THR A 298 8.43 -7.46 -15.78
N VAL A 299 8.10 -7.51 -17.08
CA VAL A 299 8.46 -8.62 -17.97
C VAL A 299 9.48 -8.21 -19.03
N ASP A 300 9.51 -6.93 -19.40
CA ASP A 300 10.45 -6.38 -20.36
C ASP A 300 11.88 -6.33 -19.79
N ALA A 301 12.84 -6.82 -20.57
CA ALA A 301 14.22 -6.98 -20.11
C ALA A 301 14.98 -5.66 -20.04
N GLU A 302 14.66 -4.70 -20.91
CA GLU A 302 15.29 -3.39 -20.89
C GLU A 302 14.81 -2.59 -19.68
N LEU A 303 13.51 -2.66 -19.38
CA LEU A 303 12.94 -2.07 -18.17
C LEU A 303 13.56 -2.63 -16.90
N LYS A 304 13.73 -3.95 -16.81
CA LYS A 304 14.45 -4.56 -15.68
C LYS A 304 15.86 -4.01 -15.53
N ALA A 305 16.61 -3.91 -16.63
CA ALA A 305 17.96 -3.35 -16.58
C ALA A 305 17.96 -1.88 -16.11
N ARG A 306 16.94 -1.10 -16.51
CA ARG A 306 16.75 0.27 -16.02
C ARG A 306 16.43 0.30 -14.53
N HIS A 307 15.50 -0.51 -14.03
CA HIS A 307 15.17 -0.59 -12.60
C HIS A 307 16.41 -0.96 -11.76
N ALA A 308 17.21 -1.93 -12.22
CA ALA A 308 18.47 -2.29 -11.58
C ALA A 308 19.43 -1.09 -11.49
N THR A 309 19.54 -0.32 -12.58
CA THR A 309 20.37 0.88 -12.64
C THR A 309 19.84 2.01 -11.75
N THR A 310 18.51 2.23 -11.73
CA THR A 310 17.85 3.23 -10.88
C THR A 310 18.10 2.92 -9.41
N LEU A 311 17.88 1.67 -9.00
CA LEU A 311 18.18 1.19 -7.65
C LEU A 311 19.69 1.20 -7.35
N ALA A 312 20.53 1.25 -8.38
CA ALA A 312 21.98 1.14 -8.28
C ALA A 312 22.45 -0.18 -7.62
N ASN A 313 21.77 -1.29 -7.94
CA ASN A 313 22.18 -2.62 -7.48
C ASN A 313 23.53 -3.01 -8.12
N PRO A 314 24.58 -3.26 -7.32
CA PRO A 314 25.91 -3.63 -7.80
C PRO A 314 25.96 -4.86 -8.72
N ASP A 315 25.04 -5.81 -8.54
CA ASP A 315 24.96 -7.02 -9.37
C ASP A 315 24.20 -6.84 -10.70
N GLY A 316 23.60 -5.66 -10.93
CA GLY A 316 22.84 -5.36 -12.14
C GLY A 316 21.48 -6.07 -12.24
N LEU A 317 21.01 -6.72 -11.18
CA LEU A 317 19.68 -7.34 -11.13
C LEU A 317 18.61 -6.33 -10.68
N PRO A 318 17.38 -6.40 -11.20
CA PRO A 318 16.29 -5.49 -10.81
C PRO A 318 15.70 -5.83 -9.44
N GLY A 319 14.98 -4.87 -8.87
CA GLY A 319 14.20 -5.06 -7.66
C GLY A 319 15.04 -5.10 -6.38
N ILE A 320 14.36 -5.44 -5.29
CA ILE A 320 14.90 -5.57 -3.93
C ILE A 320 14.54 -6.98 -3.44
N ALA A 321 15.51 -7.68 -2.85
CA ALA A 321 15.27 -8.98 -2.25
C ALA A 321 14.59 -8.83 -0.88
N ALA A 322 13.30 -9.18 -0.80
CA ALA A 322 12.57 -9.08 0.47
C ALA A 322 12.58 -10.41 1.25
N HIS A 323 12.90 -10.29 2.55
CA HIS A 323 13.12 -11.39 3.49
C HIS A 323 12.20 -11.23 4.70
N LEU A 324 11.19 -12.10 4.85
CA LEU A 324 10.17 -11.95 5.90
C LEU A 324 10.31 -12.98 7.04
N ASP A 325 10.56 -12.52 8.25
CA ASP A 325 10.36 -13.35 9.45
C ASP A 325 8.88 -13.34 9.82
N ILE A 326 8.16 -14.37 9.38
CA ILE A 326 6.72 -14.54 9.62
C ILE A 326 6.44 -15.58 10.73
N GLY A 327 7.48 -16.12 11.37
CA GLY A 327 7.36 -17.17 12.38
C GLY A 327 6.90 -18.51 11.83
N VAL A 328 7.09 -18.78 10.53
CA VAL A 328 6.69 -20.04 9.88
C VAL A 328 7.89 -20.67 9.17
N THR A 329 8.22 -21.91 9.54
CA THR A 329 9.30 -22.64 8.86
C THR A 329 8.93 -22.94 7.40
N PRO A 330 9.79 -22.61 6.42
CA PRO A 330 9.53 -22.88 5.01
C PRO A 330 9.46 -24.37 4.73
N GLN A 331 8.41 -24.79 4.03
CA GLN A 331 8.25 -26.19 3.60
C GLN A 331 9.04 -26.49 2.32
N ARG A 332 9.24 -25.47 1.48
CA ARG A 332 9.99 -25.56 0.24
C ARG A 332 11.37 -24.95 0.45
N ARG A 333 12.39 -25.62 -0.07
CA ARG A 333 13.76 -25.15 0.02
C ARG A 333 13.97 -23.76 -0.58
N GLY A 334 13.40 -23.50 -1.76
CA GLY A 334 13.47 -22.19 -2.42
C GLY A 334 12.72 -21.05 -1.72
N ASP A 335 11.94 -21.33 -0.67
CA ASP A 335 11.29 -20.30 0.14
C ASP A 335 12.16 -19.85 1.32
N ALA A 336 13.26 -20.56 1.62
CA ALA A 336 14.12 -20.31 2.78
C ALA A 336 14.80 -18.94 2.80
N THR A 337 14.88 -18.29 1.63
CA THR A 337 15.35 -16.91 1.52
C THR A 337 14.20 -15.90 1.48
N VAL A 338 12.96 -16.32 1.19
CA VAL A 338 11.83 -15.40 1.07
C VAL A 338 11.17 -15.15 2.41
N PHE A 339 10.97 -16.21 3.20
CA PHE A 339 10.40 -16.10 4.53
C PHE A 339 10.94 -17.18 5.46
N GLY A 340 10.67 -17.04 6.76
CA GLY A 340 10.92 -18.13 7.70
C GLY A 340 10.42 -17.90 9.11
N ASP A 341 10.82 -18.82 9.98
CA ASP A 341 10.82 -18.64 11.43
C ASP A 341 12.26 -18.38 11.86
N TRP A 342 12.59 -17.10 12.00
CA TRP A 342 13.95 -16.66 12.34
C TRP A 342 14.06 -16.20 13.80
N GLY A 343 13.00 -16.45 14.59
CA GLY A 343 12.97 -16.24 16.03
C GLY A 343 12.57 -14.83 16.49
N GLY A 344 12.08 -13.96 15.59
CA GLY A 344 11.55 -12.63 15.94
C GLY A 344 10.05 -12.61 16.17
N TYR A 345 9.30 -13.47 15.46
CA TYR A 345 7.84 -13.45 15.51
C TYR A 345 7.26 -13.46 16.93
N SER A 346 6.42 -12.47 17.19
CA SER A 346 5.66 -12.31 18.42
C SER A 346 4.16 -12.08 18.15
N ALA A 347 3.35 -12.22 19.20
CA ALA A 347 1.92 -11.89 19.15
C ALA A 347 1.61 -10.83 20.20
N VAL A 348 1.24 -9.64 19.73
CA VAL A 348 1.11 -8.41 20.48
C VAL A 348 -0.32 -8.22 20.94
N ASN A 349 -0.50 -7.94 22.23
CA ASN A 349 -1.82 -7.78 22.84
C ASN A 349 -2.53 -6.51 22.34
N ALA A 350 -3.85 -6.62 22.19
CA ALA A 350 -4.72 -5.47 22.06
C ALA A 350 -4.61 -4.60 23.32
N VAL A 351 -4.59 -3.29 23.14
CA VAL A 351 -4.48 -2.29 24.21
C VAL A 351 -5.79 -1.55 24.39
N ARG A 352 -6.07 -1.13 25.64
CA ARG A 352 -7.24 -0.32 25.96
C ARG A 352 -6.93 1.16 25.74
N VAL A 353 -7.69 1.82 24.87
CA VAL A 353 -7.61 3.27 24.62
C VAL A 353 -9.00 3.87 24.86
N GLY A 354 -9.12 4.66 25.93
CA GLY A 354 -10.42 5.05 26.48
C GLY A 354 -11.21 3.81 26.92
N ASP A 355 -12.46 3.70 26.47
CA ASP A 355 -13.34 2.57 26.80
C ASP A 355 -13.34 1.45 25.77
N LYS A 356 -12.47 1.52 24.75
CA LYS A 356 -12.39 0.53 23.67
C LYS A 356 -11.04 -0.16 23.67
N TYR A 357 -11.04 -1.40 23.20
CA TYR A 357 -9.81 -2.11 22.85
C TYR A 357 -9.53 -1.92 21.37
N GLN A 358 -8.25 -1.79 21.05
CA GLN A 358 -7.73 -1.75 19.68
C GLN A 358 -6.37 -2.41 19.63
N GLY A 359 -5.88 -2.71 18.43
CA GLY A 359 -4.52 -3.18 18.26
C GLY A 359 -3.49 -2.14 18.68
N GLN A 360 -2.34 -2.58 19.18
CA GLN A 360 -1.25 -1.69 19.54
C GLN A 360 -0.66 -1.03 18.28
N GLN A 361 -0.22 0.22 18.39
CA GLN A 361 0.46 0.88 17.28
C GLN A 361 1.86 0.27 17.06
N ALA A 362 2.22 -0.02 15.80
CA ALA A 362 3.52 -0.63 15.47
C ALA A 362 4.69 0.19 16.01
N GLY A 363 4.64 1.53 15.89
CA GLY A 363 5.64 2.46 16.44
C GLY A 363 5.88 2.38 17.96
N GLN A 364 5.01 1.69 18.71
CA GLN A 364 5.22 1.39 20.13
C GLN A 364 5.55 -0.07 20.39
N ALA A 365 4.94 -1.00 19.64
CA ALA A 365 5.14 -2.44 19.84
C ALA A 365 6.60 -2.86 19.60
N TRP A 366 7.23 -2.38 18.52
CA TRP A 366 8.59 -2.80 18.16
C TRP A 366 9.61 -2.57 19.28
N LYS A 367 9.43 -1.54 20.10
CA LYS A 367 10.38 -1.19 21.19
C LYS A 367 10.51 -2.29 22.23
N THR A 368 9.47 -3.10 22.42
CA THR A 368 9.42 -4.20 23.39
C THR A 368 9.46 -5.57 22.73
N GLN A 369 8.97 -5.71 21.50
CA GLN A 369 8.93 -7.00 20.80
C GLN A 369 10.21 -7.27 20.02
N MET A 370 10.75 -6.27 19.31
CA MET A 370 11.92 -6.45 18.48
C MET A 370 13.19 -6.47 19.34
N ARG A 371 13.94 -7.57 19.21
CA ARG A 371 15.23 -7.79 19.88
C ARG A 371 16.25 -6.74 19.45
N ALA A 372 17.15 -6.39 20.37
CA ALA A 372 18.12 -5.31 20.13
C ALA A 372 19.03 -5.59 18.92
N GLU A 373 19.42 -6.85 18.72
CA GLU A 373 20.32 -7.28 17.65
C GLU A 373 19.72 -7.11 16.25
N ARG A 374 18.39 -6.99 16.12
CA ARG A 374 17.67 -6.82 14.84
C ARG A 374 17.46 -5.37 14.43
N ARG A 375 17.61 -4.44 15.37
CA ARG A 375 17.39 -3.01 15.15
C ARG A 375 18.54 -2.49 14.29
N GLY A 376 18.21 -1.74 13.24
CA GLY A 376 19.22 -1.35 12.25
C GLY A 376 19.35 -2.33 11.09
N ILE A 377 18.55 -3.41 11.05
CA ILE A 377 18.58 -4.44 9.99
C ILE A 377 17.15 -4.77 9.54
N PHE A 378 16.29 -5.19 10.48
CA PHE A 378 14.91 -5.57 10.20
C PHE A 378 13.99 -4.37 10.33
N ARG A 379 13.10 -4.15 9.37
CA ARG A 379 11.87 -3.36 9.55
C ARG A 379 10.85 -4.12 10.39
N TYR A 380 9.89 -3.39 10.95
CA TYR A 380 8.87 -3.99 11.82
C TYR A 380 7.46 -3.81 11.26
N ALA A 381 6.72 -4.90 11.14
CA ALA A 381 5.33 -4.89 10.73
C ALA A 381 4.44 -5.55 11.76
N LEU A 382 3.26 -4.96 11.98
CA LEU A 382 2.16 -5.60 12.69
C LEU A 382 1.08 -6.06 11.71
N GLY A 383 1.00 -7.38 11.53
CA GLY A 383 -0.02 -8.04 10.73
C GLY A 383 -1.27 -8.40 11.53
N TYR A 384 -2.44 -8.31 10.91
CA TYR A 384 -3.70 -8.81 11.48
C TYR A 384 -4.58 -9.42 10.39
N SER A 385 -5.62 -10.15 10.79
CA SER A 385 -6.57 -10.74 9.85
C SER A 385 -7.60 -9.72 9.34
N GLY A 386 -7.74 -9.64 8.02
CA GLY A 386 -8.77 -8.83 7.35
C GLY A 386 -8.59 -7.30 7.43
N GLY A 387 -9.43 -6.57 6.67
CA GLY A 387 -9.39 -5.10 6.58
C GLY A 387 -8.30 -4.55 5.65
N GLY A 388 -8.08 -3.23 5.71
CA GLY A 388 -6.98 -2.53 5.03
C GLY A 388 -5.74 -2.40 5.94
N GLY A 389 -4.77 -1.57 5.55
CA GLY A 389 -3.66 -1.17 6.42
C GLY A 389 -3.70 0.32 6.76
N GLN A 390 -2.73 0.73 7.57
CA GLN A 390 -2.45 2.14 7.81
C GLN A 390 -1.00 2.32 8.23
N THR A 391 -0.21 2.93 7.37
CA THR A 391 1.22 3.14 7.58
C THR A 391 1.63 4.56 7.20
N GLY A 392 2.50 5.17 8.02
CA GLY A 392 3.18 6.42 7.70
C GLY A 392 4.63 6.16 7.25
N PRO A 393 5.44 7.21 7.05
CA PRO A 393 6.83 7.04 6.63
C PRO A 393 7.67 6.46 7.76
N GLY A 394 8.76 5.77 7.39
CA GLY A 394 9.79 5.33 8.31
C GLY A 394 9.82 3.83 8.57
N PHE A 395 10.07 3.44 9.81
CA PHE A 395 10.53 2.08 10.11
C PHE A 395 9.43 1.02 10.23
N THR A 396 8.20 1.44 10.55
CA THR A 396 7.15 0.51 10.99
C THR A 396 5.93 0.52 10.07
N ALA A 397 5.33 -0.65 9.84
CA ALA A 397 4.09 -0.81 9.09
C ALA A 397 2.99 -1.52 9.89
N SER A 398 1.73 -1.36 9.49
CA SER A 398 0.60 -2.11 10.02
C SER A 398 -0.39 -2.44 8.91
N TYR A 399 -0.67 -3.73 8.71
CA TYR A 399 -1.44 -4.17 7.56
C TYR A 399 -2.19 -5.48 7.76
N ASN A 400 -3.17 -5.71 6.90
CA ASN A 400 -3.78 -7.01 6.72
C ASN A 400 -2.78 -7.97 6.06
N PHE A 401 -2.32 -8.98 6.80
CA PHE A 401 -1.32 -9.94 6.32
C PHE A 401 -1.89 -11.06 5.45
N ASP A 402 -3.20 -11.06 5.16
CA ASP A 402 -3.85 -12.00 4.24
C ASP A 402 -3.82 -11.48 2.80
N SER A 403 -3.38 -10.23 2.60
CA SER A 403 -3.29 -9.57 1.29
C SER A 403 -1.87 -9.10 1.02
N ALA A 404 -1.22 -9.72 0.03
CA ALA A 404 0.12 -9.30 -0.42
C ALA A 404 0.11 -7.88 -0.99
N PHE A 405 -0.98 -7.49 -1.65
CA PHE A 405 -1.18 -6.13 -2.14
C PHE A 405 -1.14 -5.12 -0.99
N VAL A 406 -1.97 -5.32 0.03
CA VAL A 406 -2.03 -4.41 1.19
C VAL A 406 -0.69 -4.42 1.94
N ALA A 407 -0.10 -5.59 2.21
CA ALA A 407 1.18 -5.65 2.89
C ALA A 407 2.30 -4.92 2.14
N THR A 408 2.37 -5.07 0.81
CA THR A 408 3.37 -4.41 -0.04
C THR A 408 3.14 -2.90 -0.06
N HIS A 409 1.90 -2.47 -0.32
CA HIS A 409 1.49 -1.07 -0.36
C HIS A 409 1.83 -0.34 0.95
N GLU A 410 1.44 -0.94 2.08
CA GLU A 410 1.65 -0.35 3.40
C GLU A 410 3.13 -0.32 3.78
N THR A 411 3.90 -1.33 3.37
CA THR A 411 5.37 -1.28 3.53
C THR A 411 5.99 -0.22 2.62
N GLY A 412 5.41 0.06 1.45
CA GLY A 412 5.82 1.13 0.55
C GLY A 412 5.72 2.51 1.21
N HIS A 413 4.68 2.75 2.02
CA HIS A 413 4.60 3.96 2.84
C HIS A 413 5.76 4.08 3.83
N SER A 414 6.15 2.98 4.48
CA SER A 414 7.33 2.95 5.36
C SER A 414 8.63 3.27 4.58
N LEU A 415 8.64 3.01 3.28
CA LEU A 415 9.75 3.27 2.35
C LEU A 415 9.59 4.60 1.60
N GLY A 416 8.83 5.55 2.15
CA GLY A 416 8.76 6.91 1.63
C GLY A 416 7.91 7.07 0.37
N LEU A 417 7.06 6.10 0.02
CA LEU A 417 6.08 6.22 -1.06
C LEU A 417 4.71 6.72 -0.54
N GLY A 418 4.11 7.69 -1.21
CA GLY A 418 2.72 8.11 -1.06
C GLY A 418 1.83 7.51 -2.16
N HIS A 419 0.53 7.82 -2.15
CA HIS A 419 -0.37 7.29 -3.18
C HIS A 419 -0.15 7.93 -4.55
N GLY A 420 0.43 9.13 -4.56
CA GLY A 420 0.75 9.90 -5.75
C GLY A 420 2.24 10.04 -6.04
N GLY A 421 3.11 9.18 -5.52
CA GLY A 421 4.56 9.25 -5.75
C GLY A 421 5.34 9.32 -4.45
N VAL A 422 6.22 10.32 -4.29
CA VAL A 422 6.98 10.49 -3.04
C VAL A 422 6.07 10.89 -1.88
N TYR A 423 6.25 10.25 -0.73
CA TYR A 423 5.49 10.56 0.49
C TYR A 423 5.72 11.99 0.97
N GLY A 424 4.67 12.65 1.45
CA GLY A 424 4.73 14.00 2.00
C GLY A 424 4.73 15.12 0.96
N LEU A 425 4.72 14.79 -0.34
CA LEU A 425 4.39 15.77 -1.37
C LEU A 425 2.90 16.04 -1.35
N GLU A 426 2.55 17.32 -1.24
CA GLU A 426 1.17 17.77 -1.33
C GLU A 426 0.95 18.56 -2.63
N PRO A 427 -0.18 18.33 -3.33
CA PRO A 427 -1.22 17.38 -2.95
C PRO A 427 -0.87 15.90 -3.22
N ASP A 428 -1.11 15.01 -2.25
CA ASP A 428 -1.04 13.56 -2.45
C ASP A 428 -2.24 13.08 -3.28
N VAL A 429 -2.08 13.17 -4.61
CA VAL A 429 -3.13 12.82 -5.57
C VAL A 429 -3.10 11.33 -5.85
N ASN A 430 -4.15 10.62 -5.40
CA ASN A 430 -4.36 9.21 -5.70
C ASN A 430 -5.07 9.02 -7.06
N CYS A 431 -5.08 7.79 -7.59
CA CYS A 431 -5.78 7.42 -8.82
C CYS A 431 -5.36 8.23 -10.05
N LYS A 432 -4.11 8.69 -10.07
CA LYS A 432 -3.53 9.34 -11.25
C LYS A 432 -3.42 8.31 -12.40
N PRO A 433 -3.96 8.61 -13.59
CA PRO A 433 -3.87 7.69 -14.74
C PRO A 433 -2.44 7.44 -15.23
N ASN A 434 -1.55 8.42 -15.07
CA ASN A 434 -0.16 8.38 -15.53
C ASN A 434 0.83 7.89 -14.45
N TYR A 435 0.36 7.26 -13.37
CA TYR A 435 1.22 6.74 -12.30
C TYR A 435 0.83 5.29 -11.97
N PRO A 436 1.25 4.33 -12.81
CA PRO A 436 0.91 2.92 -12.66
C PRO A 436 1.76 2.28 -11.58
N SER A 437 1.27 2.36 -10.34
CA SER A 437 1.95 1.83 -9.17
C SER A 437 0.98 1.06 -8.28
N ILE A 438 1.49 0.06 -7.57
CA ILE A 438 0.80 -0.63 -6.49
C ILE A 438 0.40 0.34 -5.36
N MET A 439 1.07 1.50 -5.27
CA MET A 439 0.75 2.58 -4.34
C MET A 439 -0.51 3.36 -4.74
N ASN A 440 -1.02 3.17 -5.94
CA ASN A 440 -2.14 3.91 -6.49
C ASN A 440 -3.41 3.04 -6.50
N TYR A 441 -4.47 3.49 -5.84
CA TYR A 441 -5.71 2.73 -5.65
C TYR A 441 -6.51 2.47 -6.92
N ALA A 442 -6.19 3.12 -8.04
CA ALA A 442 -6.78 2.78 -9.32
C ALA A 442 -6.32 1.39 -9.82
N PHE A 443 -5.16 0.92 -9.35
CA PHE A 443 -4.48 -0.27 -9.85
C PHE A 443 -4.56 -1.43 -8.87
N ASP A 444 -4.27 -2.64 -9.36
CA ASP A 444 -4.37 -3.88 -8.62
C ASP A 444 -3.00 -4.48 -8.31
N SER A 445 -3.00 -5.68 -7.72
CA SER A 445 -1.78 -6.40 -7.37
C SER A 445 -0.90 -6.78 -8.57
N GLY A 446 -1.37 -6.66 -9.81
CA GLY A 446 -0.57 -6.94 -11.00
C GLY A 446 0.35 -5.78 -11.42
N THR A 447 0.13 -4.57 -10.91
CA THR A 447 0.68 -3.34 -11.54
C THR A 447 2.14 -3.01 -11.17
N GLY A 448 2.77 -3.66 -10.19
CA GLY A 448 4.18 -3.36 -9.84
C GLY A 448 4.39 -1.93 -9.32
N PHE A 449 5.63 -1.47 -9.25
CA PHE A 449 6.00 -0.09 -8.88
C PHE A 449 6.17 0.78 -10.13
N ALA A 450 5.88 2.08 -10.03
CA ALA A 450 6.03 2.99 -11.16
C ALA A 450 7.50 3.31 -11.43
N ASP A 451 7.85 3.50 -12.70
CA ASP A 451 9.21 3.76 -13.18
C ASP A 451 9.40 5.22 -13.67
N GLY A 452 8.40 6.07 -13.48
CA GLY A 452 8.45 7.49 -13.78
C GLY A 452 8.58 7.85 -15.26
N ARG A 453 8.42 6.90 -16.19
CA ARG A 453 8.62 7.20 -17.61
C ARG A 453 7.47 8.01 -18.20
N ILE A 454 7.81 8.94 -19.10
CA ILE A 454 6.80 9.80 -19.76
C ILE A 454 6.00 9.05 -20.85
N ASP A 455 6.55 7.99 -21.41
CA ASP A 455 5.85 7.09 -22.34
C ASP A 455 4.84 6.18 -21.64
N GLU A 456 4.92 6.04 -20.32
CA GLU A 456 3.86 5.43 -19.51
C GLU A 456 2.70 6.41 -19.22
N GLY A 457 2.81 7.69 -19.62
CA GLY A 457 1.72 8.66 -19.63
C GLY A 457 2.19 10.13 -19.59
N PRO A 458 1.46 11.06 -20.23
CA PRO A 458 1.85 12.46 -20.28
C PRO A 458 1.67 13.15 -18.93
N LEU A 459 2.21 14.37 -18.81
CA LEU A 459 1.85 15.27 -17.71
C LEU A 459 0.35 15.62 -17.81
N LEU A 460 -0.39 15.38 -16.73
CA LEU A 460 -1.83 15.66 -16.67
C LEU A 460 -2.10 16.86 -15.77
N ASN A 461 -3.11 17.64 -16.11
CA ASN A 461 -3.67 18.67 -15.24
C ASN A 461 -5.17 18.72 -15.47
N ASN A 462 -5.97 18.38 -14.45
CA ASN A 462 -7.42 18.26 -14.57
C ASN A 462 -8.12 19.54 -15.07
N LEU A 463 -7.49 20.72 -14.95
CA LEU A 463 -8.03 21.97 -15.49
C LEU A 463 -7.71 22.19 -16.98
N SER A 464 -6.70 21.52 -17.52
CA SER A 464 -6.15 21.79 -18.86
C SER A 464 -5.61 20.52 -19.51
N LEU A 465 -6.47 19.51 -19.66
CA LEU A 465 -6.13 18.25 -20.32
C LEU A 465 -6.22 18.39 -21.85
N ARG A 466 -5.25 17.82 -22.56
CA ARG A 466 -5.32 17.67 -24.02
C ARG A 466 -5.98 16.33 -24.33
N GLU A 467 -6.91 16.30 -25.27
CA GLU A 467 -7.57 15.06 -25.70
C GLU A 467 -6.97 14.50 -26.99
N SER A 468 -6.44 15.35 -27.86
CA SER A 468 -5.80 14.94 -29.11
C SER A 468 -4.28 14.83 -29.00
N GLY A 469 -3.72 13.79 -29.60
CA GLY A 469 -2.27 13.53 -29.63
C GLY A 469 -1.66 13.33 -28.25
N VAL A 470 -2.45 12.84 -27.30
CA VAL A 470 -2.03 12.48 -25.92
C VAL A 470 -0.93 11.42 -25.98
N ALA A 471 -0.98 10.57 -27.01
CA ALA A 471 -0.14 9.40 -27.23
C ALA A 471 1.18 9.61 -27.97
N ALA A 472 1.65 10.83 -28.24
CA ALA A 472 2.95 11.00 -28.89
C ALA A 472 4.07 10.47 -27.96
N GLY A 473 4.31 9.16 -28.01
CA GLY A 473 5.16 8.40 -27.11
C GLY A 473 4.47 7.43 -26.15
N ALA A 474 3.13 7.33 -26.05
CA ALA A 474 2.50 6.49 -25.02
C ALA A 474 2.43 4.99 -25.37
N THR A 475 2.56 4.10 -24.37
CA THR A 475 2.52 2.64 -24.56
C THR A 475 1.09 2.09 -24.80
N PRO A 476 0.90 0.97 -25.54
CA PRO A 476 -0.39 0.29 -25.63
C PRO A 476 -1.03 -0.01 -24.28
N GLU A 477 -0.22 -0.35 -23.28
CA GLU A 477 -0.61 -0.63 -21.90
C GLU A 477 -1.22 0.61 -21.22
N PHE A 478 -0.73 1.82 -21.51
CA PHE A 478 -1.37 3.06 -21.07
C PHE A 478 -2.81 3.16 -21.58
N PHE A 479 -3.04 2.93 -22.87
CA PHE A 479 -4.39 2.97 -23.46
C PHE A 479 -5.32 1.87 -22.96
N ASP A 480 -4.79 0.67 -22.74
CA ASP A 480 -5.53 -0.42 -22.11
C ASP A 480 -6.01 0.00 -20.72
N ARG A 481 -5.16 0.62 -19.90
CA ARG A 481 -5.54 1.14 -18.57
C ARG A 481 -6.57 2.26 -18.66
N MET A 482 -6.44 3.19 -19.59
CA MET A 482 -7.43 4.28 -19.76
C MET A 482 -8.82 3.71 -20.07
N THR A 483 -8.88 2.65 -20.86
CA THR A 483 -10.16 2.00 -21.22
C THR A 483 -10.67 1.10 -20.09
N THR A 484 -9.82 0.31 -19.45
CA THR A 484 -10.26 -0.79 -18.55
C THR A 484 -10.38 -0.37 -17.08
N VAL A 485 -9.51 0.53 -16.62
CA VAL A 485 -9.46 1.03 -15.23
C VAL A 485 -10.32 2.29 -15.09
N PHE A 486 -10.18 3.21 -16.05
CA PHE A 486 -10.86 4.51 -16.01
C PHE A 486 -12.09 4.58 -16.90
N GLY A 487 -12.24 3.71 -17.91
CA GLY A 487 -13.42 3.71 -18.79
C GLY A 487 -13.51 4.91 -19.73
N TYR A 488 -12.37 5.49 -20.11
CA TYR A 488 -12.33 6.53 -21.14
C TYR A 488 -12.51 5.95 -22.54
N PHE A 489 -13.08 6.75 -23.44
CA PHE A 489 -12.98 6.46 -24.87
C PHE A 489 -11.57 6.81 -25.35
N VAL A 490 -10.97 5.89 -26.09
CA VAL A 490 -9.60 6.00 -26.61
C VAL A 490 -9.62 5.75 -28.11
N ASP A 491 -9.15 6.71 -28.90
CA ASP A 491 -8.83 6.49 -30.31
C ASP A 491 -7.33 6.14 -30.42
N ARG A 492 -7.04 4.85 -30.56
CA ARG A 492 -5.65 4.35 -30.66
C ARG A 492 -4.96 4.74 -31.96
N GLN A 493 -5.70 5.05 -33.02
CA GLN A 493 -5.10 5.39 -34.31
C GLN A 493 -4.42 6.76 -34.26
N HIS A 494 -5.05 7.72 -33.58
CA HIS A 494 -4.55 9.08 -33.43
C HIS A 494 -3.92 9.34 -32.07
N GLY A 495 -4.13 8.43 -31.12
CA GLY A 495 -3.55 8.54 -29.80
C GLY A 495 -4.32 9.48 -28.89
N ASP A 496 -5.64 9.45 -28.99
CA ASP A 496 -6.53 10.41 -28.35
C ASP A 496 -7.26 9.79 -27.16
N VAL A 497 -7.57 10.60 -26.16
CA VAL A 497 -8.32 10.21 -24.97
C VAL A 497 -9.40 11.26 -24.70
N ASP A 498 -10.66 10.84 -24.67
CA ASP A 498 -11.81 11.68 -24.30
C ASP A 498 -11.85 11.81 -22.77
N TRP A 499 -11.16 12.82 -22.22
CA TRP A 499 -11.00 13.00 -20.78
C TRP A 499 -12.29 13.49 -20.12
N ASN A 500 -13.05 14.34 -20.80
CA ASN A 500 -14.27 14.93 -20.25
C ASN A 500 -15.51 14.04 -20.46
N ARG A 501 -15.38 12.97 -21.26
CA ARG A 501 -16.40 11.96 -21.58
C ARG A 501 -17.62 12.56 -22.29
N ASP A 502 -17.43 13.62 -23.06
CA ASP A 502 -18.49 14.24 -23.85
C ASP A 502 -18.72 13.54 -25.20
N GLY A 503 -17.90 12.52 -25.49
CA GLY A 503 -17.96 11.69 -26.69
C GLY A 503 -17.25 12.29 -27.89
N GLU A 504 -16.62 13.45 -27.78
CA GLU A 504 -15.87 14.13 -28.84
C GLU A 504 -14.42 14.35 -28.40
N ILE A 505 -13.47 14.15 -29.32
CA ILE A 505 -12.07 14.49 -29.06
C ILE A 505 -11.88 15.97 -29.35
N ALA A 506 -11.43 16.73 -28.35
CA ALA A 506 -11.10 18.14 -28.52
C ALA A 506 -9.99 18.33 -29.60
N PRO A 507 -10.15 19.28 -30.54
CA PRO A 507 -9.18 19.51 -31.61
C PRO A 507 -7.75 19.79 -31.09
N PRO A 508 -6.71 19.49 -31.89
CA PRO A 508 -5.33 19.81 -31.55
C PRO A 508 -5.14 21.27 -31.13
N GLY A 509 -4.37 21.49 -30.07
CA GLY A 509 -4.13 22.82 -29.50
C GLY A 509 -5.22 23.32 -28.56
N THR A 510 -6.24 22.50 -28.27
CA THR A 510 -7.28 22.85 -27.28
C THR A 510 -7.23 21.94 -26.06
N THR A 511 -7.63 22.49 -24.91
CA THR A 511 -7.70 21.74 -23.65
C THR A 511 -9.10 21.72 -23.06
N VAL A 512 -9.39 20.68 -22.30
CA VAL A 512 -10.64 20.48 -21.56
C VAL A 512 -10.39 20.41 -20.06
N SER A 513 -11.42 20.69 -19.27
CA SER A 513 -11.43 20.45 -17.83
C SER A 513 -12.15 19.14 -17.55
N ALA A 514 -11.49 18.20 -16.87
CA ALA A 514 -12.09 16.94 -16.48
C ALA A 514 -11.42 16.32 -15.25
N TYR A 515 -12.15 15.48 -14.52
CA TYR A 515 -11.61 14.74 -13.39
C TYR A 515 -10.92 13.46 -13.88
N ALA A 516 -9.66 13.57 -14.30
CA ALA A 516 -8.90 12.45 -14.89
C ALA A 516 -8.74 11.26 -13.92
N ASN A 517 -8.76 11.53 -12.61
CA ASN A 517 -8.53 10.53 -11.56
C ASN A 517 -9.77 9.69 -11.21
N LEU A 518 -10.86 9.84 -11.97
CA LEU A 518 -12.10 9.11 -11.78
C LEU A 518 -11.93 7.64 -12.21
N ALA A 519 -11.34 6.80 -11.35
CA ALA A 519 -11.22 5.37 -11.60
C ALA A 519 -12.52 4.64 -11.30
N LEU A 520 -12.94 3.72 -12.18
CA LEU A 520 -14.19 2.97 -12.02
C LEU A 520 -14.06 1.79 -11.06
N ARG A 521 -12.83 1.35 -10.81
CA ARG A 521 -12.50 0.20 -9.95
C ARG A 521 -11.76 0.58 -8.67
N GLY A 522 -11.31 1.82 -8.53
CA GLY A 522 -10.48 2.26 -7.42
C GLY A 522 -11.29 2.58 -6.17
N ALA A 523 -11.00 1.88 -5.07
CA ALA A 523 -11.56 2.22 -3.76
C ALA A 523 -10.81 3.45 -3.21
N GLY A 524 -11.45 4.62 -3.16
CA GLY A 524 -10.87 5.79 -2.47
C GLY A 524 -10.05 6.76 -3.34
N CYS A 525 -10.36 6.87 -4.62
CA CYS A 525 -9.83 7.90 -5.54
C CYS A 525 -10.32 9.31 -5.17
N GLU A 526 -9.75 9.88 -4.12
CA GLU A 526 -10.22 11.13 -3.49
C GLU A 526 -9.33 12.32 -3.87
N TYR A 527 -9.89 13.25 -4.66
CA TYR A 527 -9.28 14.56 -4.89
C TYR A 527 -10.24 15.75 -4.62
N THR A 528 -11.48 15.45 -4.26
CA THR A 528 -12.56 16.41 -3.92
C THR A 528 -12.43 17.00 -2.51
N ARG A 529 -11.54 16.45 -1.66
CA ARG A 529 -11.28 16.96 -0.31
C ARG A 529 -10.47 18.23 -0.25
N TRP A 530 -9.76 18.54 -1.34
CA TRP A 530 -8.93 19.71 -1.43
C TRP A 530 -9.80 20.97 -1.43
N ASN A 531 -9.26 22.07 -0.91
CA ASN A 531 -9.94 23.37 -0.88
C ASN A 531 -11.21 23.44 0.00
N ARG A 532 -11.51 22.42 0.80
CA ARG A 532 -12.70 22.43 1.67
C ARG A 532 -12.52 23.33 2.90
N THR A 533 -13.60 23.98 3.30
CA THR A 533 -13.62 24.85 4.48
C THR A 533 -14.80 24.51 5.38
N ARG A 534 -14.55 24.35 6.68
CA ARG A 534 -15.61 24.22 7.68
C ARG A 534 -16.35 25.55 7.82
N ILE A 535 -17.67 25.51 7.82
CA ILE A 535 -18.50 26.68 8.11
C ILE A 535 -18.66 26.77 9.63
N SER A 536 -18.09 27.81 10.24
CA SER A 536 -18.13 28.01 11.70
C SER A 536 -19.56 28.09 12.23
N GLU A 537 -19.80 27.47 13.39
CA GLU A 537 -21.09 27.46 14.11
C GLU A 537 -22.28 26.86 13.35
N ALA A 538 -22.01 26.22 12.20
CA ALA A 538 -23.02 25.55 11.38
C ALA A 538 -23.02 24.05 11.67
N HIS A 539 -24.11 23.56 12.29
CA HIS A 539 -24.31 22.14 12.55
C HIS A 539 -25.70 21.68 12.08
N SER A 540 -25.77 20.60 11.29
CA SER A 540 -27.03 19.99 10.90
C SER A 540 -26.87 18.48 10.72
N THR A 541 -27.94 17.73 10.99
CA THR A 541 -28.07 16.30 10.63
C THR A 541 -28.93 16.10 9.39
N GLN A 542 -29.20 17.18 8.66
CA GLN A 542 -29.99 17.20 7.42
C GLN A 542 -29.12 17.75 6.29
N ALA A 543 -29.58 17.55 5.05
CA ALA A 543 -28.96 18.21 3.90
C ALA A 543 -29.01 19.73 4.07
N PRO A 544 -27.86 20.41 3.90
CA PRO A 544 -27.86 21.86 3.72
C PRO A 544 -28.51 22.19 2.35
N ALA A 545 -28.74 23.47 2.10
CA ALA A 545 -29.10 23.98 0.79
C ALA A 545 -28.13 25.09 0.40
N LEU A 546 -27.58 25.04 -0.80
CA LEU A 546 -26.53 25.90 -1.28
C LEU A 546 -27.02 26.71 -2.49
N ILE A 547 -26.79 28.02 -2.47
CA ILE A 547 -27.12 28.88 -3.60
C ILE A 547 -26.15 30.05 -3.65
N ARG A 548 -25.92 30.57 -4.86
CA ARG A 548 -25.28 31.86 -5.05
C ARG A 548 -26.31 32.87 -5.52
N HIS A 549 -26.25 34.06 -4.95
CA HIS A 549 -27.11 35.15 -5.34
C HIS A 549 -26.31 36.45 -5.37
N ALA A 550 -26.30 37.10 -6.54
CA ALA A 550 -25.42 38.22 -6.84
C ALA A 550 -23.94 37.87 -6.54
N ASP A 551 -23.28 38.68 -5.71
CA ASP A 551 -21.88 38.49 -5.33
C ASP A 551 -21.70 37.56 -4.12
N ARG A 552 -22.77 36.99 -3.57
CA ARG A 552 -22.77 36.30 -2.29
C ARG A 552 -23.24 34.84 -2.35
N TRP A 553 -22.52 33.98 -1.64
CA TRP A 553 -22.89 32.60 -1.38
C TRP A 553 -23.76 32.50 -0.14
N TYR A 554 -24.74 31.60 -0.17
CA TYR A 554 -25.63 31.30 0.94
C TYR A 554 -25.66 29.80 1.16
N THR A 555 -25.53 29.39 2.41
CA THR A 555 -25.91 28.03 2.82
C THR A 555 -27.05 28.14 3.83
N PHE A 556 -28.15 27.43 3.59
CA PHE A 556 -29.26 27.26 4.51
C PHE A 556 -29.19 25.89 5.15
N LEU A 557 -29.49 25.81 6.43
CA LEU A 557 -29.41 24.55 7.18
C LEU A 557 -30.44 24.53 8.31
N VAL A 558 -30.65 23.35 8.87
CA VAL A 558 -31.46 23.17 10.07
C VAL A 558 -30.55 22.85 11.25
N ALA A 559 -30.36 23.81 12.17
CA ALA A 559 -29.58 23.66 13.39
C ALA A 559 -30.46 23.85 14.62
N GLY A 560 -30.38 22.96 15.60
CA GLY A 560 -31.23 23.06 16.81
C GLY A 560 -32.72 23.07 16.48
N ALA A 561 -33.13 22.34 15.43
CA ALA A 561 -34.48 22.35 14.87
C ALA A 561 -34.96 23.69 14.30
N GLN A 562 -34.07 24.67 14.05
CA GLN A 562 -34.42 25.94 13.40
C GLN A 562 -33.70 26.12 12.06
N VAL A 563 -34.37 26.75 11.10
CA VAL A 563 -33.72 27.22 9.88
C VAL A 563 -32.72 28.32 10.23
N ARG A 564 -31.49 28.16 9.77
CA ARG A 564 -30.41 29.14 9.84
C ARG A 564 -29.75 29.28 8.48
N TYR A 565 -28.98 30.35 8.30
CA TYR A 565 -28.16 30.52 7.11
C TYR A 565 -26.83 31.21 7.41
N SER A 566 -25.82 30.89 6.62
CA SER A 566 -24.52 31.55 6.65
C SER A 566 -24.23 32.11 5.27
N THR A 567 -23.41 33.16 5.18
CA THR A 567 -23.08 33.80 3.91
C THR A 567 -21.59 33.97 3.69
N SER A 568 -21.15 34.06 2.43
CA SER A 568 -19.77 34.34 2.08
C SER A 568 -19.70 35.22 0.84
N THR A 569 -18.83 36.23 0.84
CA THR A 569 -18.50 37.07 -0.32
C THR A 569 -17.16 36.71 -0.94
N SER A 570 -16.50 35.64 -0.46
CA SER A 570 -15.23 35.18 -1.01
C SER A 570 -15.40 34.68 -2.44
N SER A 571 -14.31 34.74 -3.22
CA SER A 571 -14.33 34.34 -4.63
C SER A 571 -14.39 32.82 -4.79
N TRP A 572 -13.74 32.09 -3.88
CA TRP A 572 -13.61 30.63 -3.91
C TRP A 572 -13.01 30.08 -5.22
N LEU A 573 -12.18 30.88 -5.90
CA LEU A 573 -11.48 30.46 -7.12
C LEU A 573 -10.43 29.37 -6.85
N CYS A 574 -9.77 29.44 -5.69
CA CYS A 574 -8.83 28.44 -5.17
C CYS A 574 -7.82 27.97 -6.25
N PRO A 575 -6.88 28.84 -6.66
CA PRO A 575 -6.01 28.60 -7.82
C PRO A 575 -5.13 27.36 -7.65
N GLU A 576 -4.73 27.05 -6.41
CA GLU A 576 -3.95 25.87 -6.06
C GLU A 576 -4.74 24.97 -5.08
N PRO A 577 -4.54 23.65 -5.12
CA PRO A 577 -5.12 22.73 -4.14
C PRO A 577 -4.42 22.90 -2.78
N VAL A 578 -5.18 23.30 -1.77
CA VAL A 578 -4.70 23.40 -0.39
C VAL A 578 -5.53 22.54 0.59
N PRO A 579 -4.92 21.87 1.58
CA PRO A 579 -5.66 20.96 2.45
C PRO A 579 -6.53 21.70 3.47
N THR A 580 -6.15 22.94 3.78
CA THR A 580 -6.74 23.79 4.84
C THR A 580 -7.89 24.68 4.35
N GLY A 581 -8.26 24.60 3.08
CA GLY A 581 -9.28 25.45 2.45
C GLY A 581 -8.68 26.68 1.77
N CYS A 582 -9.47 27.32 0.90
CA CYS A 582 -8.98 28.40 0.06
C CYS A 582 -8.51 29.61 0.88
N GLN A 583 -7.40 30.25 0.47
CA GLN A 583 -6.76 31.33 1.22
C GLN A 583 -7.70 32.51 1.51
N ASP A 584 -8.59 32.87 0.57
CA ASP A 584 -9.59 33.93 0.72
C ASP A 584 -10.93 33.44 1.26
N GLY A 585 -11.08 32.13 1.49
CA GLY A 585 -12.31 31.45 1.82
C GLY A 585 -12.80 31.73 3.23
N LYS A 586 -13.85 32.56 3.37
CA LYS A 586 -14.41 32.91 4.68
C LYS A 586 -15.92 32.88 4.65
N TRP A 587 -16.50 32.30 5.70
CA TRP A 587 -17.95 32.35 5.96
C TRP A 587 -18.23 33.29 7.13
N GLY A 588 -19.31 34.07 7.01
CA GLY A 588 -19.86 34.86 8.10
C GLY A 588 -20.56 33.98 9.14
N THR A 589 -20.90 34.58 10.28
CA THR A 589 -21.60 33.91 11.38
C THR A 589 -23.01 33.45 10.96
N SER A 590 -23.44 32.32 11.54
CA SER A 590 -24.74 31.74 11.20
C SER A 590 -25.89 32.57 11.78
N GLN A 591 -26.80 33.04 10.92
CA GLN A 591 -27.95 33.86 11.26
C GLN A 591 -29.21 33.00 11.40
N ALA A 592 -30.07 33.32 12.38
CA ALA A 592 -31.34 32.62 12.57
C ALA A 592 -32.40 33.11 11.57
N ALA A 593 -33.13 32.17 10.94
CA ALA A 593 -34.29 32.47 10.11
C ALA A 593 -35.63 32.21 10.85
N ASN A 594 -35.57 31.82 12.14
CA ASN A 594 -36.69 31.71 13.09
C ASN A 594 -37.89 30.86 12.63
N LEU A 595 -37.64 29.72 12.00
CA LEU A 595 -38.66 28.71 11.71
C LEU A 595 -38.24 27.34 12.24
N PRO A 596 -39.04 26.70 13.11
CA PRO A 596 -38.83 25.30 13.47
C PRO A 596 -38.98 24.38 12.25
N ALA A 597 -37.93 23.67 11.84
CA ALA A 597 -37.90 22.88 10.62
C ALA A 597 -37.15 21.55 10.75
N ARG A 598 -37.34 20.65 9.78
CA ARG A 598 -36.64 19.36 9.62
C ARG A 598 -35.99 19.19 8.24
N GLY A 599 -36.07 20.20 7.40
CA GLY A 599 -35.39 20.28 6.11
C GLY A 599 -35.62 21.64 5.47
N VAL A 600 -34.68 22.07 4.63
CA VAL A 600 -34.70 23.36 3.94
C VAL A 600 -34.12 23.18 2.53
N THR A 601 -34.61 23.96 1.58
CA THR A 601 -34.08 24.11 0.21
C THR A 601 -34.21 25.57 -0.21
N VAL A 602 -33.44 25.98 -1.21
CA VAL A 602 -33.44 27.35 -1.72
C VAL A 602 -33.17 27.34 -3.22
N ASP A 603 -33.73 28.32 -3.92
CA ASP A 603 -33.40 28.63 -5.31
C ASP A 603 -33.55 30.15 -5.54
N ALA A 604 -32.93 30.70 -6.57
CA ALA A 604 -33.06 32.09 -6.97
C ALA A 604 -34.16 32.25 -8.03
N VAL A 605 -35.08 33.19 -7.84
CA VAL A 605 -36.24 33.44 -8.72
C VAL A 605 -36.32 34.92 -9.14
N GLU A 606 -36.79 35.22 -10.35
CA GLU A 606 -36.89 36.59 -10.87
C GLU A 606 -38.18 37.31 -10.44
N ALA A 607 -38.11 38.30 -9.56
CA ALA A 607 -39.32 38.99 -9.05
C ALA A 607 -39.93 40.00 -10.04
N GLY A 608 -40.48 39.53 -11.17
CA GLY A 608 -41.19 40.37 -12.15
C GLY A 608 -40.31 40.91 -13.29
N THR A 609 -40.92 41.64 -14.23
CA THR A 609 -40.37 41.93 -15.57
C THR A 609 -39.21 42.94 -15.62
N ALA A 610 -38.75 43.47 -14.47
CA ALA A 610 -37.65 44.42 -14.38
C ALA A 610 -36.77 44.27 -13.12
N ALA A 611 -36.89 43.17 -12.35
CA ALA A 611 -36.26 43.06 -11.04
C ALA A 611 -35.02 42.15 -11.02
N ARG A 612 -34.06 42.52 -10.16
CA ARG A 612 -32.97 41.65 -9.74
C ARG A 612 -33.54 40.34 -9.17
N PRO A 613 -32.89 39.19 -9.36
CA PRO A 613 -33.33 37.93 -8.77
C PRO A 613 -33.49 38.07 -7.24
N VAL A 614 -34.34 37.23 -6.63
CA VAL A 614 -34.51 37.12 -5.18
C VAL A 614 -34.38 35.67 -4.76
N LEU A 615 -34.00 35.41 -3.51
CA LEU A 615 -33.95 34.06 -2.97
C LEU A 615 -35.35 33.60 -2.55
N LEU A 616 -35.77 32.42 -2.99
CA LEU A 616 -36.96 31.71 -2.51
C LEU A 616 -36.52 30.55 -1.63
N VAL A 617 -36.74 30.66 -0.32
CA VAL A 617 -36.38 29.63 0.66
C VAL A 617 -37.62 28.87 1.07
N VAL A 618 -37.54 27.54 1.01
CA VAL A 618 -38.65 26.65 1.35
C VAL A 618 -38.21 25.67 2.45
N ALA A 619 -39.05 25.46 3.46
CA ALA A 619 -38.74 24.60 4.59
C ALA A 619 -39.96 23.79 5.05
N GLY A 620 -39.71 22.57 5.54
CA GLY A 620 -40.73 21.69 6.11
C GLY A 620 -40.62 21.59 7.63
N ASP A 621 -41.74 21.67 8.35
CA ASP A 621 -41.79 21.63 9.82
C ASP A 621 -42.14 20.24 10.40
N ASN A 622 -42.15 20.13 11.73
CA ASN A 622 -42.55 18.90 12.44
C ASN A 622 -44.07 18.64 12.41
N ASN A 623 -44.87 19.65 12.05
CA ASN A 623 -46.32 19.62 12.05
C ASN A 623 -46.88 19.31 10.65
N ARG A 624 -46.05 18.72 9.77
CA ARG A 624 -46.42 18.30 8.41
C ARG A 624 -46.75 19.47 7.48
N ASN A 625 -46.26 20.67 7.76
CA ASN A 625 -46.45 21.86 6.91
C ASN A 625 -45.22 22.18 6.09
N MET A 626 -45.48 22.82 4.95
CA MET A 626 -44.47 23.45 4.12
C MET A 626 -44.59 24.97 4.22
N TRP A 627 -43.45 25.64 4.28
CA TRP A 627 -43.34 27.09 4.44
C TRP A 627 -42.44 27.65 3.36
N GLN A 628 -42.75 28.86 2.88
CA GLN A 628 -41.89 29.62 1.99
C GLN A 628 -41.62 31.02 2.55
N ARG A 629 -40.48 31.60 2.18
CA ARG A 629 -40.22 33.04 2.33
C ARG A 629 -39.30 33.50 1.20
N ARG A 630 -39.21 34.81 1.01
CA ARG A 630 -38.35 35.41 -0.01
C ARG A 630 -37.39 36.42 0.58
N SER A 631 -36.25 36.63 -0.07
CA SER A 631 -35.44 37.82 0.17
C SER A 631 -36.05 39.04 -0.54
N ALA A 632 -35.76 40.21 0.01
CA ALA A 632 -36.12 41.52 -0.49
C ALA A 632 -34.90 42.42 -0.31
N THR A 633 -34.56 43.25 -1.30
CA THR A 633 -33.46 44.21 -1.15
C THR A 633 -34.04 45.59 -0.86
N GLU A 634 -33.74 46.15 0.31
CA GLU A 634 -34.23 47.48 0.72
C GLU A 634 -33.04 48.32 1.23
N GLY A 635 -32.75 49.45 0.57
CA GLY A 635 -31.62 50.31 0.92
C GLY A 635 -30.24 49.64 0.84
N GLY A 636 -30.08 48.65 -0.06
CA GLY A 636 -28.83 47.88 -0.20
C GLY A 636 -28.62 46.81 0.87
N ARG A 637 -29.57 46.61 1.78
CA ARG A 637 -29.58 45.51 2.75
C ARG A 637 -30.60 44.45 2.35
N GLU A 638 -30.21 43.20 2.52
CA GLU A 638 -31.12 42.08 2.33
C GLU A 638 -32.05 41.97 3.56
N ARG A 639 -33.35 42.02 3.29
CA ARG A 639 -34.44 41.77 4.22
C ARG A 639 -35.17 40.51 3.78
N TRP A 640 -35.91 39.91 4.68
CA TRP A 640 -36.63 38.68 4.40
C TRP A 640 -38.12 38.85 4.69
N THR A 641 -38.98 38.38 3.79
CA THR A 641 -40.43 38.36 4.04
C THR A 641 -40.75 37.43 5.22
N PRO A 642 -41.90 37.60 5.89
CA PRO A 642 -42.42 36.60 6.82
C PRO A 642 -42.59 35.23 6.15
N TRP A 643 -42.53 34.17 6.95
CA TRP A 643 -42.83 32.81 6.49
C TRP A 643 -44.32 32.69 6.17
N THR A 644 -44.62 32.17 4.98
CA THR A 644 -45.99 31.89 4.52
C THR A 644 -46.17 30.40 4.34
N ARG A 645 -47.25 29.84 4.90
CA ARG A 645 -47.58 28.42 4.81
C ARG A 645 -48.12 28.08 3.41
N LEU A 646 -47.65 26.98 2.84
CA LEU A 646 -48.18 26.42 1.59
C LEU A 646 -49.37 25.51 1.88
N ALA A 647 -50.31 25.44 0.94
CA ALA A 647 -51.45 24.54 1.04
C ALA A 647 -51.03 23.07 0.81
N GLY A 648 -51.51 22.17 1.67
CA GLY A 648 -51.20 20.74 1.65
C GLY A 648 -50.41 20.27 2.88
N GLN A 649 -50.32 18.95 3.06
CA GLN A 649 -49.52 18.31 4.12
C GLN A 649 -48.39 17.47 3.53
N VAL A 650 -47.28 17.39 4.25
CA VAL A 650 -46.11 16.58 3.91
C VAL A 650 -45.75 15.59 5.01
N ALA A 651 -45.03 14.53 4.67
CA ALA A 651 -44.38 13.70 5.67
C ALA A 651 -43.38 14.52 6.48
N VAL A 652 -43.29 14.21 7.78
CA VAL A 652 -42.27 14.79 8.66
C VAL A 652 -40.89 14.45 8.12
N GLY A 653 -40.02 15.46 7.99
CA GLY A 653 -38.70 15.28 7.41
C GLY A 653 -38.73 14.85 5.94
N SER A 654 -39.75 15.23 5.16
CA SER A 654 -39.78 14.96 3.72
C SER A 654 -38.66 15.68 2.96
N GLY A 655 -38.13 16.79 3.51
CA GLY A 655 -37.05 17.60 2.95
C GLY A 655 -37.39 18.12 1.54
N PRO A 656 -37.65 19.42 1.35
CA PRO A 656 -38.04 19.93 0.04
C PRO A 656 -36.91 19.86 -0.99
N SER A 657 -37.26 19.69 -2.27
CA SER A 657 -36.38 19.95 -3.41
C SER A 657 -37.04 20.98 -4.32
N LEU A 658 -36.37 22.11 -4.53
CA LEU A 658 -36.84 23.21 -5.35
C LEU A 658 -35.99 23.29 -6.62
N VAL A 659 -36.63 23.56 -7.75
CA VAL A 659 -35.95 23.76 -9.03
C VAL A 659 -36.63 24.84 -9.84
N ARG A 660 -35.82 25.75 -10.37
CA ARG A 660 -36.21 26.76 -11.36
C ARG A 660 -36.14 26.21 -12.78
N MET A 661 -37.20 26.47 -13.53
CA MET A 661 -37.36 26.16 -14.95
C MET A 661 -36.79 27.29 -15.81
N ALA A 662 -36.47 27.00 -17.07
CA ALA A 662 -35.95 27.99 -18.02
C ALA A 662 -36.92 29.15 -18.30
N ASP A 663 -38.23 28.93 -18.13
CA ASP A 663 -39.28 29.95 -18.27
C ASP A 663 -39.50 30.78 -16.97
N GLY A 664 -38.64 30.61 -15.97
CA GLY A 664 -38.75 31.29 -14.67
C GLY A 664 -39.79 30.69 -13.72
N ALA A 665 -40.53 29.66 -14.13
CA ALA A 665 -41.42 28.93 -13.22
C ALA A 665 -40.61 28.09 -12.22
N VAL A 666 -41.21 27.79 -11.06
CA VAL A 666 -40.58 26.90 -10.08
C VAL A 666 -41.38 25.63 -9.86
N ARG A 667 -40.69 24.55 -9.51
CA ARG A 667 -41.28 23.28 -9.08
C ARG A 667 -40.72 22.91 -7.72
N LEU A 668 -41.61 22.61 -6.79
CA LEU A 668 -41.25 22.11 -5.47
C LEU A 668 -41.69 20.67 -5.36
N PHE A 669 -40.78 19.81 -4.91
CA PHE A 669 -41.00 18.40 -4.67
C PHE A 669 -40.91 18.10 -3.17
N ALA A 670 -41.82 17.25 -2.70
CA ALA A 670 -41.78 16.70 -1.35
C ALA A 670 -42.49 15.35 -1.30
N VAL A 671 -42.57 14.76 -0.11
CA VAL A 671 -43.25 13.49 0.13
C VAL A 671 -44.49 13.73 0.99
N ALA A 672 -45.63 13.16 0.60
CA ALA A 672 -46.87 13.16 1.36
C ALA A 672 -46.79 12.22 2.58
N PRO A 673 -47.66 12.39 3.61
CA PRO A 673 -47.70 11.50 4.76
C PRO A 673 -47.91 10.01 4.44
N ASP A 674 -48.58 9.71 3.33
CA ASP A 674 -48.82 8.36 2.83
C ASP A 674 -47.70 7.82 1.90
N GLY A 675 -46.60 8.57 1.76
CA GLY A 675 -45.44 8.17 0.95
C GLY A 675 -45.50 8.55 -0.53
N ARG A 676 -46.62 9.12 -1.03
CA ARG A 676 -46.68 9.62 -2.41
C ARG A 676 -45.78 10.83 -2.62
N TYR A 677 -45.16 10.94 -3.80
CA TYR A 677 -44.43 12.15 -4.15
C TYR A 677 -45.40 13.25 -4.58
N LEU A 678 -45.17 14.46 -4.09
CA LEU A 678 -45.96 15.65 -4.37
C LEU A 678 -45.16 16.65 -5.18
N MET A 679 -45.84 17.38 -6.06
CA MET A 679 -45.27 18.50 -6.80
C MET A 679 -46.18 19.73 -6.66
N TRP A 680 -45.61 20.85 -6.20
CA TRP A 680 -46.24 22.17 -6.34
C TRP A 680 -45.70 22.86 -7.58
N ARG A 681 -46.52 23.74 -8.13
CA ARG A 681 -46.12 24.65 -9.20
C ARG A 681 -46.11 26.07 -8.63
N GLY A 682 -45.08 26.82 -8.96
CA GLY A 682 -45.00 28.24 -8.64
C GLY A 682 -44.58 29.04 -9.86
N SER A 683 -44.69 30.35 -9.71
CA SER A 683 -44.04 31.31 -10.59
C SER A 683 -42.86 31.94 -9.86
N SER A 684 -42.23 32.90 -10.51
CA SER A 684 -41.18 33.68 -9.88
C SER A 684 -41.66 34.57 -8.72
N ALA A 685 -42.98 34.76 -8.58
CA ALA A 685 -43.59 35.40 -7.41
C ALA A 685 -43.67 34.49 -6.17
N GLY A 686 -43.39 33.19 -6.32
CA GLY A 686 -43.45 32.20 -5.25
C GLY A 686 -44.35 31.01 -5.61
N ILE A 687 -44.50 30.10 -4.66
CA ILE A 687 -45.30 28.89 -4.79
C ILE A 687 -46.74 29.19 -4.34
N ALA A 688 -47.71 28.84 -5.16
CA ALA A 688 -49.13 29.03 -4.88
C ALA A 688 -49.94 27.79 -5.30
N GLY A 689 -51.08 27.56 -4.64
CA GLY A 689 -51.98 26.44 -4.94
C GLY A 689 -51.67 25.14 -4.19
N LEU A 690 -52.45 24.11 -4.51
CA LEU A 690 -52.36 22.78 -3.88
C LEU A 690 -51.28 21.91 -4.54
N ALA A 691 -50.60 21.09 -3.73
CA ALA A 691 -49.72 20.04 -4.21
C ALA A 691 -50.51 18.99 -5.01
N ALA A 692 -49.97 18.53 -6.13
CA ALA A 692 -50.52 17.42 -6.88
C ALA A 692 -49.62 16.17 -6.73
N PRO A 693 -50.19 14.96 -6.60
CA PRO A 693 -49.41 13.73 -6.69
C PRO A 693 -48.71 13.60 -8.04
N ILE A 694 -47.49 13.08 -8.03
CA ILE A 694 -46.71 12.87 -9.24
C ILE A 694 -47.24 11.67 -9.99
N ALA A 695 -47.73 11.89 -11.21
CA ALA A 695 -48.32 10.86 -12.03
C ALA A 695 -47.44 10.49 -13.23
N THR A 696 -47.34 9.19 -13.50
CA THR A 696 -46.56 8.60 -14.58
C THR A 696 -47.36 8.52 -15.87
N SER A 697 -46.67 8.21 -16.98
CA SER A 697 -47.29 8.05 -18.30
C SER A 697 -48.29 6.90 -18.39
N ASP A 698 -48.14 5.85 -17.57
CA ASP A 698 -49.10 4.74 -17.45
C ASP A 698 -50.25 5.02 -16.46
N GLY A 699 -50.38 6.27 -15.99
CA GLY A 699 -51.47 6.70 -15.13
C GLY A 699 -51.30 6.41 -13.63
N ARG A 700 -50.22 5.73 -13.22
CA ARG A 700 -49.91 5.47 -11.82
C ARG A 700 -49.41 6.72 -11.10
N THR A 701 -49.43 6.69 -9.77
CA THR A 701 -48.83 7.73 -8.92
C THR A 701 -47.54 7.20 -8.33
N LEU A 702 -46.46 7.98 -8.38
CA LEU A 702 -45.19 7.61 -7.76
C LEU A 702 -45.25 7.77 -6.25
N SER A 703 -44.75 6.77 -5.54
CA SER A 703 -44.57 6.75 -4.09
C SER A 703 -43.27 6.07 -3.73
N ARG A 704 -42.72 6.41 -2.56
CA ARG A 704 -41.58 5.68 -2.00
C ARG A 704 -42.03 4.41 -1.28
N PRO A 705 -41.18 3.38 -1.17
CA PRO A 705 -41.47 2.20 -0.37
C PRO A 705 -41.77 2.54 1.10
N ALA A 706 -42.57 1.71 1.76
CA ALA A 706 -42.83 1.87 3.19
C ALA A 706 -41.51 1.84 3.99
N GLY A 707 -41.34 2.77 4.94
CA GLY A 707 -40.12 2.91 5.73
C GLY A 707 -38.92 3.57 5.03
N SER A 708 -39.04 3.92 3.74
CA SER A 708 -38.00 4.65 3.00
C SER A 708 -37.74 6.05 3.57
N GLN A 709 -36.46 6.42 3.68
CA GLN A 709 -36.01 7.78 4.00
C GLN A 709 -35.72 8.62 2.75
N PHE A 710 -35.91 8.06 1.56
CA PHE A 710 -35.62 8.71 0.29
C PHE A 710 -36.43 10.00 0.14
N ARG A 711 -35.78 11.03 -0.39
CA ARG A 711 -36.36 12.34 -0.72
C ARG A 711 -36.07 12.64 -2.19
N PRO A 712 -37.02 13.25 -2.93
CA PRO A 712 -36.80 13.55 -4.33
C PRO A 712 -35.76 14.65 -4.49
N ALA A 713 -35.01 14.60 -5.60
CA ALA A 713 -34.18 15.68 -6.10
C ALA A 713 -34.51 15.94 -7.56
N ALA A 714 -34.47 17.19 -8.00
CA ALA A 714 -34.81 17.55 -9.37
C ALA A 714 -33.86 18.61 -9.92
N ILE A 715 -33.67 18.59 -11.25
CA ILE A 715 -32.78 19.50 -11.96
C ILE A 715 -33.29 19.71 -13.39
N VAL A 716 -33.03 20.89 -13.96
CA VAL A 716 -33.16 21.11 -15.40
C VAL A 716 -31.83 20.80 -16.05
N ALA A 717 -31.84 19.86 -17.00
CA ALA A 717 -30.64 19.41 -17.70
C ALA A 717 -30.94 19.13 -19.17
N LYS A 718 -29.91 18.98 -19.99
CA LYS A 718 -30.03 18.52 -21.38
C LYS A 718 -29.45 17.12 -21.52
N LEU A 719 -30.30 16.10 -21.51
CA LEU A 719 -29.89 14.69 -21.64
C LEU A 719 -30.54 14.06 -22.88
N ALA A 720 -29.82 13.16 -23.54
CA ALA A 720 -30.12 12.54 -24.82
C ALA A 720 -30.61 13.55 -25.86
N GLY A 721 -29.93 14.70 -25.94
CA GLY A 721 -30.26 15.81 -26.84
C GLY A 721 -31.52 16.61 -26.45
N ARG A 722 -32.18 16.31 -25.32
CA ARG A 722 -33.43 16.95 -24.90
C ARG A 722 -33.24 17.76 -23.61
N THR A 723 -33.56 19.05 -23.67
CA THR A 723 -33.68 19.86 -22.46
C THR A 723 -34.98 19.52 -21.76
N GLY A 724 -34.92 19.19 -20.47
CA GLY A 724 -36.09 18.78 -19.71
C GLY A 724 -35.89 18.90 -18.21
N LEU A 725 -36.99 18.72 -17.48
CA LEU A 725 -36.97 18.57 -16.03
C LEU A 725 -36.76 17.09 -15.70
N TYR A 726 -35.66 16.80 -15.01
CA TYR A 726 -35.31 15.47 -14.55
C TYR A 726 -35.42 15.40 -13.02
N ALA A 727 -35.81 14.25 -12.50
CA ALA A 727 -35.89 14.03 -11.06
C ALA A 727 -35.55 12.59 -10.68
N LEU A 728 -35.00 12.43 -9.48
CA LEU A 728 -34.75 11.15 -8.84
C LEU A 728 -35.91 10.81 -7.91
N PHE A 729 -36.51 9.65 -8.11
CA PHE A 729 -37.53 9.07 -7.23
C PHE A 729 -37.11 7.66 -6.81
N ALA A 730 -37.46 7.25 -5.58
CA ALA A 730 -37.22 5.88 -5.15
C ALA A 730 -38.03 4.88 -5.97
N GLY A 731 -37.37 3.83 -6.45
CA GLY A 731 -37.98 2.60 -6.91
C GLY A 731 -38.45 1.72 -5.75
N ALA A 732 -39.03 0.57 -6.08
CA ALA A 732 -39.60 -0.36 -5.10
C ALA A 732 -38.58 -0.91 -4.08
N ASP A 733 -37.31 -0.93 -4.44
CA ASP A 733 -36.16 -1.40 -3.64
C ASP A 733 -35.41 -0.26 -2.92
N ASP A 734 -36.01 0.92 -2.81
CA ASP A 734 -35.43 2.12 -2.17
C ASP A 734 -34.17 2.68 -2.88
N ARG A 735 -33.89 2.20 -4.09
CA ARG A 735 -32.86 2.75 -5.00
C ARG A 735 -33.44 3.83 -5.91
N ALA A 736 -32.63 4.79 -6.34
CA ALA A 736 -33.11 5.88 -7.19
C ALA A 736 -33.34 5.42 -8.64
N ASP A 737 -34.46 5.87 -9.20
CA ASP A 737 -34.74 5.87 -10.62
C ASP A 737 -34.68 7.32 -11.14
N LEU A 738 -34.15 7.52 -12.35
CA LEU A 738 -34.14 8.82 -13.03
C LEU A 738 -35.36 8.94 -13.94
N TRP A 739 -36.15 9.98 -13.74
CA TRP A 739 -37.37 10.28 -14.48
C TRP A 739 -37.29 11.63 -15.17
N THR A 740 -38.02 11.79 -16.27
CA THR A 740 -38.16 13.05 -16.99
C THR A 740 -39.64 13.44 -17.11
N LEU A 741 -39.94 14.74 -17.00
CA LEU A 741 -41.28 15.26 -17.18
C LEU A 741 -41.57 15.52 -18.67
N ASN A 742 -42.57 14.85 -19.21
CA ASN A 742 -43.14 15.24 -20.50
C ASN A 742 -44.04 16.46 -20.32
N ILE A 743 -43.62 17.61 -20.88
CA ILE A 743 -44.31 18.89 -20.69
C ILE A 743 -45.71 18.88 -21.32
N GLY A 744 -45.88 18.22 -22.47
CA GLY A 744 -47.16 18.15 -23.19
C GLY A 744 -48.21 17.35 -22.46
N THR A 745 -47.87 16.16 -21.96
CA THR A 745 -48.80 15.30 -21.22
C THR A 745 -48.86 15.60 -19.72
N ARG A 746 -47.88 16.36 -19.21
CA ARG A 746 -47.64 16.60 -17.78
C ARG A 746 -47.47 15.32 -16.98
N ARG A 747 -46.97 14.25 -17.62
CA ARG A 747 -46.71 12.95 -17.02
C ARG A 747 -45.21 12.67 -16.96
N TRP A 748 -44.80 11.96 -15.92
CA TRP A 748 -43.41 11.54 -15.74
C TRP A 748 -43.14 10.22 -16.46
N GLN A 749 -41.97 10.14 -17.10
CA GLN A 749 -41.49 8.97 -17.83
C GLN A 749 -40.15 8.54 -17.25
N LYS A 750 -40.02 7.25 -16.94
CA LYS A 750 -38.76 6.69 -16.45
C LYS A 750 -37.75 6.67 -17.59
N THR A 751 -36.54 7.12 -17.33
CA THR A 751 -35.44 7.08 -18.30
C THR A 751 -34.70 5.76 -18.23
N THR A 752 -33.97 5.43 -19.30
CA THR A 752 -33.05 4.28 -19.35
C THR A 752 -31.59 4.73 -19.28
N LEU A 753 -31.33 5.97 -18.83
CA LEU A 753 -29.99 6.57 -18.87
C LEU A 753 -29.08 6.09 -17.73
N LEU A 754 -29.62 5.52 -16.65
CA LEU A 754 -28.80 5.07 -15.52
C LEU A 754 -28.12 3.73 -15.84
N ASP A 755 -26.79 3.68 -15.77
CA ASP A 755 -26.03 2.41 -15.83
C ASP A 755 -26.41 1.50 -14.66
N THR A 756 -26.47 2.12 -13.47
CA THR A 756 -26.82 1.49 -12.21
C THR A 756 -27.73 2.41 -11.42
N ARG A 757 -28.67 1.82 -10.67
CA ARG A 757 -29.60 2.57 -9.81
C ARG A 757 -28.91 2.85 -8.47
N PRO A 758 -28.65 4.12 -8.10
CA PRO A 758 -27.92 4.44 -6.87
C PRO A 758 -28.74 4.13 -5.62
N GLY A 759 -28.07 3.69 -4.56
CA GLY A 759 -28.66 3.46 -3.25
C GLY A 759 -28.77 1.99 -2.80
N PRO A 760 -29.50 1.71 -1.71
CA PRO A 760 -30.50 2.58 -1.05
C PRO A 760 -29.93 3.88 -0.46
N ILE A 761 -30.73 4.94 -0.40
CA ILE A 761 -30.27 6.31 -0.03
C ILE A 761 -30.86 6.75 1.32
N THR A 762 -30.08 7.34 2.24
CA THR A 762 -30.56 7.80 3.58
C THR A 762 -31.01 9.26 3.65
N SER A 763 -30.62 10.09 2.69
CA SER A 763 -30.92 11.53 2.65
C SER A 763 -31.53 11.94 1.29
N ALA A 764 -31.78 13.24 1.11
CA ALA A 764 -31.95 13.78 -0.24
C ALA A 764 -30.63 13.59 -1.02
N PRO A 765 -30.68 13.04 -2.25
CA PRO A 765 -29.58 13.21 -3.19
C PRO A 765 -29.52 14.67 -3.67
N ALA A 766 -28.40 15.05 -4.25
CA ALA A 766 -28.16 16.36 -4.82
C ALA A 766 -27.80 16.22 -6.31
N MET A 767 -28.22 17.20 -7.12
CA MET A 767 -28.01 17.19 -8.55
C MET A 767 -27.49 18.55 -9.02
N ALA A 768 -26.47 18.57 -9.88
CA ALA A 768 -25.98 19.78 -10.54
C ALA A 768 -25.76 19.52 -12.02
N TRP A 769 -26.09 20.51 -12.86
CA TRP A 769 -25.90 20.44 -14.31
C TRP A 769 -24.83 21.44 -14.74
N VAL A 770 -23.76 20.92 -15.34
CA VAL A 770 -22.72 21.70 -16.00
C VAL A 770 -23.08 21.76 -17.49
N PRO A 771 -23.45 22.92 -18.05
CA PRO A 771 -23.73 23.04 -19.47
C PRO A 771 -22.44 22.86 -20.30
N PRO A 772 -22.56 22.52 -21.59
CA PRO A 772 -21.39 22.33 -22.45
C PRO A 772 -20.60 23.63 -22.63
N GLY A 773 -19.26 23.52 -22.64
CA GLY A 773 -18.35 24.65 -22.78
C GLY A 773 -18.14 25.13 -24.24
N ARG A 774 -18.45 24.29 -25.24
CA ARG A 774 -18.35 24.61 -26.68
C ARG A 774 -19.59 24.12 -27.43
N THR A 775 -19.83 24.65 -28.62
CA THR A 775 -20.90 24.20 -29.51
C THR A 775 -20.62 22.77 -30.00
N GLY A 776 -21.45 21.80 -29.61
CA GLY A 776 -21.33 20.39 -30.04
C GLY A 776 -21.20 19.42 -28.86
N THR A 777 -20.49 19.83 -27.82
CA THR A 777 -20.27 18.99 -26.64
C THR A 777 -21.56 18.81 -25.82
N GLN A 778 -21.65 17.69 -25.09
CA GLN A 778 -22.74 17.48 -24.13
C GLN A 778 -22.35 18.07 -22.77
N GLY A 779 -23.33 18.60 -22.04
CA GLY A 779 -23.10 18.99 -20.65
C GLY A 779 -23.04 17.77 -19.72
N THR A 780 -22.58 17.99 -18.49
CA THR A 780 -22.39 16.94 -17.49
C THR A 780 -23.39 17.10 -16.36
N LEU A 781 -24.20 16.06 -16.14
CA LEU A 781 -25.03 15.93 -14.94
C LEU A 781 -24.22 15.26 -13.84
N HIS A 782 -24.15 15.89 -12.68
CA HIS A 782 -23.58 15.33 -11.46
C HIS A 782 -24.71 14.95 -10.51
N ILE A 783 -24.64 13.74 -9.95
CA ILE A 783 -25.56 13.25 -8.92
C ILE A 783 -24.74 12.82 -7.71
N ALA A 784 -24.95 13.45 -6.56
CA ALA A 784 -24.33 13.04 -5.30
C ALA A 784 -25.39 12.48 -4.34
N TYR A 785 -25.04 11.44 -3.59
CA TYR A 785 -25.97 10.80 -2.68
C TYR A 785 -25.29 10.12 -1.49
N ILE A 786 -26.08 9.79 -0.47
CA ILE A 786 -25.60 9.18 0.77
C ILE A 786 -26.12 7.74 0.85
N ALA A 787 -25.20 6.78 0.73
CA ALA A 787 -25.54 5.35 0.69
C ALA A 787 -26.00 4.83 2.06
N ARG A 788 -26.99 3.92 2.07
CA ARG A 788 -27.44 3.18 3.26
C ARG A 788 -26.86 1.77 3.28
N PRO A 789 -26.43 1.22 4.44
CA PRO A 789 -26.38 1.85 5.77
C PRO A 789 -25.07 2.59 6.08
N SER A 790 -24.08 2.54 5.20
CA SER A 790 -22.71 3.05 5.46
C SER A 790 -22.63 4.56 5.66
N LYS A 791 -23.65 5.30 5.19
CA LYS A 791 -23.69 6.77 5.13
C LYS A 791 -22.56 7.40 4.32
N VAL A 792 -21.86 6.61 3.52
CA VAL A 792 -20.76 7.11 2.69
C VAL A 792 -21.32 7.93 1.54
N VAL A 793 -20.64 9.04 1.23
CA VAL A 793 -21.02 9.93 0.14
C VAL A 793 -20.51 9.36 -1.18
N ARG A 794 -21.40 9.26 -2.16
CA ARG A 794 -21.13 8.74 -3.50
C ARG A 794 -21.51 9.77 -4.55
N MET A 795 -20.86 9.70 -5.70
CA MET A 795 -21.09 10.60 -6.81
C MET A 795 -21.12 9.83 -8.13
N MET A 796 -22.01 10.25 -9.01
CA MET A 796 -22.19 9.75 -10.37
C MET A 796 -22.17 10.93 -11.34
N THR A 797 -21.72 10.68 -12.57
CA THR A 797 -21.71 11.67 -13.64
C THR A 797 -22.34 11.13 -14.92
N SER A 798 -22.94 12.01 -15.72
CA SER A 798 -23.29 11.64 -17.09
C SER A 798 -22.04 11.53 -17.96
N HIS A 799 -22.08 10.63 -18.94
CA HIS A 799 -21.00 10.43 -19.89
C HIS A 799 -21.56 9.93 -21.22
N ILE A 800 -20.76 10.03 -22.28
CA ILE A 800 -21.05 9.41 -23.57
C ILE A 800 -20.24 8.14 -23.73
N GLN A 801 -20.94 7.05 -23.97
CA GLN A 801 -20.32 5.81 -24.41
C GLN A 801 -20.21 5.82 -25.94
N VAL A 802 -18.99 5.71 -26.43
CA VAL A 802 -18.68 5.61 -27.86
C VAL A 802 -18.45 4.14 -28.22
N THR A 803 -19.19 3.63 -29.20
CA THR A 803 -19.04 2.28 -29.76
C THR A 803 -18.85 2.35 -31.27
N SER A 804 -18.53 1.22 -31.89
CA SER A 804 -18.46 1.12 -33.36
C SER A 804 -19.79 1.45 -34.06
N THR A 805 -20.92 1.38 -33.34
CA THR A 805 -22.27 1.60 -33.89
C THR A 805 -22.83 2.99 -33.58
N GLY A 806 -22.15 3.80 -32.76
CA GLY A 806 -22.54 5.19 -32.49
C GLY A 806 -22.21 5.66 -31.08
N LYS A 807 -22.82 6.79 -30.70
CA LYS A 807 -22.67 7.44 -29.39
C LYS A 807 -23.97 7.34 -28.61
N THR A 808 -23.91 6.91 -27.34
CA THR A 808 -25.07 6.83 -26.45
C THR A 808 -24.78 7.52 -25.13
N GLN A 809 -25.73 8.31 -24.61
CA GLN A 809 -25.57 8.99 -23.32
C GLN A 809 -26.07 8.13 -22.18
N HIS A 810 -25.29 8.11 -21.11
CA HIS A 810 -25.58 7.42 -19.86
C HIS A 810 -25.30 8.32 -18.64
N VAL A 811 -25.73 7.86 -17.47
CA VAL A 811 -25.51 8.45 -16.15
C VAL A 811 -25.02 7.33 -15.24
N GLY A 812 -23.78 7.44 -14.81
CA GLY A 812 -23.03 6.30 -14.28
C GLY A 812 -21.79 6.71 -13.50
N HIS A 813 -20.78 5.84 -13.56
CA HIS A 813 -19.50 6.02 -12.86
C HIS A 813 -19.68 6.31 -11.36
N ASP A 814 -20.44 5.45 -10.69
CA ASP A 814 -20.75 5.54 -9.27
C ASP A 814 -19.49 5.31 -8.41
N VAL A 815 -18.86 6.40 -7.99
CA VAL A 815 -17.63 6.40 -7.20
C VAL A 815 -17.85 7.02 -5.82
N TYR A 816 -16.85 6.90 -4.96
CA TYR A 816 -16.82 7.63 -3.71
C TYR A 816 -16.63 9.13 -3.98
N PHE A 817 -17.48 9.97 -3.38
CA PHE A 817 -17.36 11.42 -3.50
C PHE A 817 -16.14 11.93 -2.74
N ASP A 818 -15.88 11.40 -1.55
CA ASP A 818 -14.75 11.70 -0.67
C ASP A 818 -14.12 10.33 -0.27
N ASN A 819 -13.33 10.23 0.79
CA ASN A 819 -12.80 8.95 1.25
C ASN A 819 -13.91 7.92 1.57
N VAL A 820 -13.61 6.62 1.46
CA VAL A 820 -14.56 5.52 1.79
C VAL A 820 -15.04 5.53 3.24
N TRP A 821 -14.31 6.19 4.14
CA TRP A 821 -14.65 6.35 5.55
C TRP A 821 -15.43 7.63 5.87
N ARG A 822 -15.67 8.50 4.87
CA ARG A 822 -16.35 9.78 5.06
C ARG A 822 -17.85 9.60 4.96
N SER A 823 -18.50 9.62 6.13
CA SER A 823 -19.95 9.55 6.24
C SER A 823 -20.59 10.93 6.36
N ALA A 824 -21.72 11.14 5.68
CA ALA A 824 -22.52 12.36 5.75
C ALA A 824 -23.97 12.08 6.16
N SER A 825 -24.70 13.12 6.57
CA SER A 825 -26.15 13.11 6.79
C SER A 825 -26.93 13.88 5.73
N GLY A 826 -26.25 14.69 4.92
CA GLY A 826 -26.83 15.31 3.74
C GLY A 826 -25.79 16.06 2.89
N ILE A 827 -26.13 16.29 1.63
CA ILE A 827 -25.31 16.98 0.64
C ILE A 827 -26.20 17.87 -0.22
N ASP A 828 -25.66 18.99 -0.69
CA ASP A 828 -26.21 19.76 -1.79
C ASP A 828 -25.12 20.14 -2.79
N LEU A 829 -25.49 20.28 -4.07
CA LEU A 829 -24.59 20.60 -5.17
C LEU A 829 -25.07 21.86 -5.89
N LEU A 830 -24.12 22.70 -6.33
CA LEU A 830 -24.40 23.87 -7.14
C LEU A 830 -23.37 24.01 -8.25
N TYR A 831 -23.82 24.38 -9.45
CA TYR A 831 -22.97 24.89 -10.51
C TYR A 831 -23.54 26.22 -11.00
N GLU A 832 -22.72 27.26 -11.05
CA GLU A 832 -23.14 28.60 -11.48
C GLU A 832 -22.39 29.00 -12.76
N PRO A 833 -23.05 28.97 -13.93
CA PRO A 833 -22.42 29.31 -15.21
C PRO A 833 -21.78 30.70 -15.19
N GLY A 834 -20.53 30.79 -15.67
CA GLY A 834 -19.80 32.07 -15.77
C GLY A 834 -19.27 32.62 -14.45
N VAL A 835 -19.53 31.95 -13.32
CA VAL A 835 -18.97 32.31 -12.01
C VAL A 835 -17.97 31.25 -11.55
N THR A 836 -18.40 29.98 -11.54
CA THR A 836 -17.53 28.86 -11.19
C THR A 836 -17.29 27.99 -12.41
N ILE A 837 -16.08 27.45 -12.49
CA ILE A 837 -15.73 26.42 -13.46
C ILE A 837 -15.96 25.01 -12.90
N ASN A 838 -16.20 24.91 -11.59
CA ASN A 838 -16.40 23.67 -10.86
C ASN A 838 -17.83 23.55 -10.31
N VAL A 839 -18.26 22.31 -10.12
CA VAL A 839 -19.36 21.99 -9.20
C VAL A 839 -18.90 22.25 -7.77
N THR A 840 -19.73 22.94 -7.01
CA THR A 840 -19.55 23.23 -5.59
C THR A 840 -20.47 22.35 -4.76
N ALA A 841 -20.05 21.95 -3.56
CA ALA A 841 -20.89 21.21 -2.62
C ALA A 841 -20.92 21.82 -1.22
N ALA A 842 -22.03 21.60 -0.52
CA ALA A 842 -22.14 21.75 0.93
C ALA A 842 -22.51 20.41 1.55
N LEU A 843 -21.73 19.96 2.54
CA LEU A 843 -21.85 18.63 3.14
C LEU A 843 -22.09 18.71 4.64
N SER A 844 -23.04 17.94 5.15
CA SER A 844 -23.27 17.74 6.59
C SER A 844 -22.63 16.43 7.02
N TYR A 845 -21.59 16.46 7.87
CA TYR A 845 -20.93 15.22 8.31
C TYR A 845 -21.76 14.45 9.36
N ALA A 846 -21.72 13.12 9.28
CA ALA A 846 -22.57 12.26 10.10
C ALA A 846 -22.12 12.14 11.57
N ASN A 847 -20.83 12.33 11.85
CA ASN A 847 -20.22 12.11 13.16
C ASN A 847 -20.41 13.30 14.12
N ASN A 848 -20.30 14.52 13.62
CA ASN A 848 -20.32 15.75 14.43
C ASN A 848 -21.31 16.81 13.92
N ALA A 849 -22.10 16.48 12.89
CA ALA A 849 -23.06 17.36 12.25
C ALA A 849 -22.44 18.63 11.63
N GLU A 850 -21.12 18.77 11.54
CA GLU A 850 -20.48 19.95 10.97
C GLU A 850 -20.83 20.14 9.50
N ILE A 851 -20.98 21.40 9.08
CA ILE A 851 -21.14 21.75 7.67
C ILE A 851 -19.79 22.12 7.06
N TRP A 852 -19.49 21.50 5.92
CA TRP A 852 -18.28 21.73 5.15
C TRP A 852 -18.63 22.19 3.73
N PHE A 853 -17.92 23.20 3.26
CA PHE A 853 -18.04 23.76 1.93
C PHE A 853 -16.90 23.27 1.04
N HIS A 854 -17.22 22.75 -0.13
CA HIS A 854 -16.27 22.22 -1.11
C HIS A 854 -16.43 23.00 -2.43
N PRO A 855 -15.57 24.00 -2.71
CA PRO A 855 -15.66 24.81 -3.93
C PRO A 855 -15.33 24.04 -5.21
N LYS A 856 -14.58 22.92 -5.09
CA LYS A 856 -14.16 22.05 -6.21
C LYS A 856 -14.61 20.61 -5.99
N ALA A 857 -15.93 20.44 -5.86
CA ALA A 857 -16.56 19.18 -5.50
C ALA A 857 -16.60 18.14 -6.64
N ASP A 858 -16.27 18.53 -7.86
CA ASP A 858 -16.08 17.63 -9.01
C ASP A 858 -14.65 17.08 -9.14
N GLY A 859 -13.72 17.47 -8.27
CA GLY A 859 -12.34 16.99 -8.28
C GLY A 859 -11.44 17.65 -9.33
N ILE A 860 -11.93 18.67 -10.05
CA ILE A 860 -11.15 19.37 -11.08
C ILE A 860 -10.33 20.50 -10.44
N ASN A 861 -9.13 20.18 -9.96
CA ASN A 861 -8.18 21.19 -9.47
C ASN A 861 -7.08 21.46 -10.50
N ASN A 862 -6.53 22.67 -10.48
CA ASN A 862 -5.33 23.03 -11.23
C ASN A 862 -4.11 22.45 -10.52
N ASN A 863 -3.64 21.30 -10.97
CA ASN A 863 -2.42 20.69 -10.44
C ASN A 863 -1.79 19.80 -11.49
N ASN A 864 -0.48 19.90 -11.66
CA ASN A 864 0.25 19.04 -12.58
C ASN A 864 0.58 17.70 -11.91
N TYR A 865 0.19 16.62 -12.56
CA TYR A 865 0.42 15.25 -12.11
C TYR A 865 1.69 14.70 -12.75
N THR A 866 2.74 14.61 -11.94
CA THR A 866 3.99 13.94 -12.33
C THR A 866 3.83 12.43 -12.24
N ASN A 867 4.39 11.70 -13.21
CA ASN A 867 4.69 10.27 -13.07
C ASN A 867 5.97 10.13 -12.26
N TYR A 868 5.87 9.67 -11.01
CA TYR A 868 7.05 9.49 -10.16
C TYR A 868 7.66 8.12 -10.39
N ASP A 869 8.99 8.06 -10.29
CA ASP A 869 9.75 6.80 -10.28
C ASP A 869 9.85 6.31 -8.83
N ASP A 870 9.10 5.26 -8.52
CA ASP A 870 9.09 4.63 -7.20
C ASP A 870 10.43 3.96 -6.90
N TRP A 871 11.08 3.36 -7.91
CA TRP A 871 12.39 2.73 -7.75
C TRP A 871 13.44 3.75 -7.33
N ALA A 872 13.36 4.98 -7.83
CA ALA A 872 14.23 6.07 -7.43
C ALA A 872 14.04 6.50 -5.96
N VAL A 873 12.81 6.41 -5.43
CA VAL A 873 12.53 6.64 -4.01
C VAL A 873 13.06 5.48 -3.17
N LEU A 874 12.72 4.25 -3.57
CA LEU A 874 13.11 3.03 -2.88
C LEU A 874 14.64 2.88 -2.77
N LYS A 875 15.39 3.33 -3.79
CA LYS A 875 16.86 3.37 -3.80
C LYS A 875 17.46 3.82 -2.47
N ASN A 876 16.94 4.91 -1.90
CA ASN A 876 17.49 5.54 -0.70
C ASN A 876 16.69 5.18 0.56
N GLU A 877 15.37 5.01 0.42
CA GLU A 877 14.48 4.85 1.56
C GLU A 877 14.53 3.46 2.18
N VAL A 878 15.01 2.44 1.44
CA VAL A 878 15.35 1.11 2.01
C VAL A 878 16.39 1.27 3.13
N CYS A 879 17.45 2.03 2.89
CA CYS A 879 18.50 2.34 3.87
C CYS A 879 18.01 3.29 4.98
N ARG A 880 17.46 4.47 4.63
CA ARG A 880 17.14 5.53 5.61
C ARG A 880 16.22 5.09 6.74
N GLY A 881 15.20 4.30 6.41
CA GLY A 881 14.24 3.81 7.40
C GLY A 881 14.83 2.78 8.36
N VAL A 882 15.89 2.07 7.94
CA VAL A 882 16.53 0.98 8.70
C VAL A 882 17.69 1.51 9.54
N VAL A 883 18.54 2.41 9.03
CA VAL A 883 19.71 2.93 9.78
C VAL A 883 19.37 3.80 10.98
N SER A 884 18.16 4.36 11.05
CA SER A 884 17.74 5.16 12.20
C SER A 884 16.30 4.86 12.59
N PRO A 885 16.00 3.67 13.15
CA PRO A 885 14.64 3.25 13.44
C PRO A 885 14.05 4.17 14.52
N GLY A 886 13.25 5.14 14.09
CA GLY A 886 12.66 6.17 14.94
C GLY A 886 13.66 7.17 15.56
N GLY A 887 14.87 7.33 14.99
CA GLY A 887 15.89 8.22 15.54
C GLY A 887 16.56 7.74 16.85
N LEU A 888 16.33 6.48 17.23
CA LEU A 888 16.69 5.96 18.56
C LEU A 888 17.99 5.16 18.59
N VAL A 889 18.48 4.71 17.43
CA VAL A 889 19.70 3.91 17.33
C VAL A 889 20.66 4.63 16.39
N VAL A 890 21.92 4.75 16.83
CA VAL A 890 23.01 5.18 15.96
C VAL A 890 23.42 3.94 15.17
N ASN A 891 22.87 3.74 13.96
CA ASN A 891 23.49 2.80 13.02
C ASN A 891 24.73 3.49 12.43
N PRO A 892 25.90 2.84 12.42
CA PRO A 892 27.10 3.40 11.81
C PRO A 892 26.96 3.62 10.30
N ILE A 893 26.10 2.87 9.59
CA ILE A 893 25.91 2.96 8.14
C ILE A 893 25.19 4.26 7.73
N ARG A 894 25.72 4.93 6.70
CA ARG A 894 25.19 6.19 6.16
C ARG A 894 24.35 5.99 4.89
N CYS A 895 23.18 6.61 4.91
CA CYS A 895 22.34 6.92 3.76
C CYS A 895 22.24 8.45 3.58
#